data_AF-A0A7V2HHE2-F1
#
_entry.id   AF-A0A7V2HHE2-F1
#
_cell.length_a   1.000
_cell.length_b   1.000
_cell.length_c   1.000
_cell.angle_alpha   90.00
_cell.angle_beta   90.00
_cell.angle_gamma   90.00
#
_symmetry.space_group_name_H-M   'P 1'
#
loop_
_entity.id
_entity.type
_entity.pdbx_description
1 polymer ?
#
loop_
_entity_poly.entity_id
_entity_poly.type
_entity_poly.pdbx_seq_one_letter_code
_entity_poly.pdbx_strand_id
1 'polypeptide(L)'
;MRPVLVTLICSLSLSGQTAGLPVSGPEVPELAVFDRTILEIMGKYGLPGGSLAVVDAGRLVLARGYGYADREANQGVQPFHLFRLASLSKTVTAVSVMKLVQDGKVTTDARLAELLPDLAPAPGQTADPRYRAVTVQQLLWHSFGSDSSAPPGDPAFRYQDAQRAFSGAPHTLTNMLRFGFGQPLQFDPGTRFAYSNLGYHLLGRIVEKVSGKPYETYVREEVLAPLGISAMRIGRTALSQRLTDEVKYYDHAAARQLPTLIAGASGNAPRQYGGSFLTEICESYGGWVASAVDMARFLTGIDGRRGVPALLNEATRRQMLARPPHASATAPTYYAMGFSVQPVDTRFSFWHSGSLPGTRTYIVSFANGRAYAVLFNLRPQASESSIAEGAADPFLQELNRNMNTAFGQVTAWPAHDLFPQLARETLNASSERLTFVYQVGGAAPPPQTLTLTSSGMPIYASAAPAAGTSWLRLDRAGGYTPASISVAVNPAGLQPGEYSAAINVVSTDARNSPRRIAVVLRVFADVAVRNAASLAPGPVAPESLVVAEGSGFDETASVRIGGVADVNVTERRPDRLTFVVPAGLPAGDTDLVVTTAGTELRSRVQIAGAAPGLFSADRSGRGVALASFQITTAGGEERSAPAFECAESGACTAVPLEIPEGASVVLRLAATGVRGVAGPSAITAKIGDADVEVAAVSPAEEPGRDTVTLRVPPELAGRGELDVVVTAGELMSNAVKIHLR
;
A
#
# COMPACT_ATOMS: atom_id res chain seq x y z
N MET A 1 -53.97 69.63 18.20
CA MET A 1 -53.32 68.42 17.68
C MET A 1 -51.82 68.63 17.71
N ARG A 2 -51.12 67.94 18.62
CA ARG A 2 -49.67 67.92 18.82
C ARG A 2 -49.27 66.44 18.90
N PRO A 3 -48.21 65.98 18.20
CA PRO A 3 -47.86 64.57 18.22
C PRO A 3 -47.09 64.22 19.50
N VAL A 4 -47.44 63.07 20.06
CA VAL A 4 -46.86 62.47 21.26
C VAL A 4 -45.50 61.85 20.90
N LEU A 5 -44.45 62.30 21.59
CA LEU A 5 -43.10 61.75 21.52
C LEU A 5 -43.00 60.59 22.53
N VAL A 6 -42.89 59.35 22.03
CA VAL A 6 -42.67 58.15 22.87
C VAL A 6 -41.19 58.05 23.19
N THR A 7 -40.84 58.22 24.46
CA THR A 7 -39.50 58.02 25.00
C THR A 7 -39.22 56.51 25.17
N LEU A 8 -38.34 55.96 24.32
CA LEU A 8 -37.87 54.59 24.43
C LEU A 8 -36.78 54.51 25.51
N ILE A 9 -37.08 53.87 26.64
CA ILE A 9 -36.11 53.54 27.69
C ILE A 9 -35.30 52.34 27.20
N CYS A 10 -34.06 52.58 26.76
CA CYS A 10 -33.06 51.53 26.53
C CYS A 10 -32.59 50.96 27.87
N SER A 11 -33.15 49.83 28.28
CA SER A 11 -32.56 48.96 29.28
C SER A 11 -31.28 48.33 28.72
N LEU A 12 -30.11 48.81 29.15
CA LEU A 12 -28.85 48.08 29.02
C LEU A 12 -28.93 46.81 29.87
N SER A 13 -29.34 45.71 29.24
CA SER A 13 -28.98 44.38 29.72
C SER A 13 -27.49 44.17 29.45
N LEU A 14 -26.66 44.36 30.50
CA LEU A 14 -25.29 43.83 30.52
C LEU A 14 -25.38 42.30 30.52
N SER A 15 -25.50 41.72 29.33
CA SER A 15 -25.17 40.33 29.09
C SER A 15 -23.66 40.18 29.34
N GLY A 16 -23.29 39.58 30.46
CA GLY A 16 -21.93 39.08 30.67
C GLY A 16 -21.65 37.95 29.68
N GLN A 17 -21.24 38.28 28.46
CA GLN A 17 -20.55 37.34 27.58
C GLN A 17 -19.21 37.01 28.24
N THR A 18 -19.10 35.86 28.89
CA THR A 18 -17.81 35.18 28.95
C THR A 18 -17.42 34.89 27.50
N ALA A 19 -16.48 35.64 26.94
CA ALA A 19 -15.87 35.29 25.66
C ALA A 19 -15.37 33.84 25.77
N GLY A 20 -16.05 32.92 25.07
CA GLY A 20 -15.81 31.49 25.21
C GLY A 20 -14.39 31.13 24.75
N LEU A 21 -13.77 30.15 25.42
CA LEU A 21 -12.51 29.58 24.95
C LEU A 21 -12.68 29.09 23.50
N PRO A 22 -11.71 29.34 22.59
CA PRO A 22 -11.80 28.86 21.22
C PRO A 22 -11.87 27.33 21.18
N VAL A 23 -12.70 26.79 20.30
CA VAL A 23 -12.83 25.35 20.07
C VAL A 23 -12.55 25.05 18.60
N SER A 24 -11.83 23.96 18.33
CA SER A 24 -11.43 23.54 16.99
C SER A 24 -11.59 22.04 16.76
N GLY A 25 -11.46 21.62 15.50
CA GLY A 25 -11.73 20.25 15.04
C GLY A 25 -13.16 20.10 14.53
N PRO A 26 -13.49 18.95 13.90
CA PRO A 26 -14.84 18.70 13.40
C PRO A 26 -15.86 18.68 14.55
N GLU A 27 -16.98 19.37 14.38
CA GLU A 27 -18.11 19.28 15.30
C GLU A 27 -18.86 17.97 15.08
N VAL A 28 -19.29 17.34 16.18
CA VAL A 28 -20.07 16.10 16.16
C VAL A 28 -21.24 16.30 17.12
N PRO A 29 -22.42 16.74 16.63
CA PRO A 29 -23.54 17.15 17.47
C PRO A 29 -23.97 16.11 18.51
N GLU A 30 -23.93 14.83 18.15
CA GLU A 30 -24.27 13.69 19.01
C GLU A 30 -23.33 13.57 20.23
N LEU A 31 -22.13 14.15 20.12
CA LEU A 31 -21.05 14.08 21.10
C LEU A 31 -20.80 15.44 21.78
N ALA A 32 -21.67 16.44 21.60
CA ALA A 32 -21.52 17.79 22.16
C ALA A 32 -21.42 17.84 23.70
N VAL A 33 -21.88 16.80 24.40
CA VAL A 33 -21.71 16.65 25.86
C VAL A 33 -20.23 16.64 26.29
N PHE A 34 -19.33 16.11 25.45
CA PHE A 34 -17.91 16.08 25.75
C PHE A 34 -17.28 17.47 25.68
N ASP A 35 -17.65 18.28 24.67
CA ASP A 35 -17.19 19.66 24.57
C ASP A 35 -17.58 20.48 25.80
N ARG A 36 -18.84 20.38 26.22
CA ARG A 36 -19.34 21.04 27.44
C ARG A 36 -18.55 20.61 28.68
N THR A 37 -18.35 19.30 28.82
CA THR A 37 -17.63 18.71 29.96
C THR A 37 -16.20 19.26 30.06
N ILE A 38 -15.47 19.30 28.93
CA ILE A 38 -14.09 19.80 28.92
C ILE A 38 -14.04 21.30 29.17
N LEU A 39 -14.92 22.10 28.56
CA LEU A 39 -14.96 23.55 28.77
C LEU A 39 -15.28 23.92 30.22
N GLU A 40 -16.20 23.21 30.88
CA GLU A 40 -16.51 23.39 32.31
C GLU A 40 -15.29 23.09 33.19
N ILE A 41 -14.60 21.96 32.94
CA ILE A 41 -13.37 21.60 33.66
C ILE A 41 -12.28 22.65 33.44
N MET A 42 -12.07 23.09 32.20
CA MET A 42 -11.05 24.10 31.88
C MET A 42 -11.35 25.44 32.53
N GLY A 43 -12.61 25.88 32.52
CA GLY A 43 -13.05 27.11 33.17
C GLY A 43 -12.84 27.05 34.69
N LYS A 44 -13.23 25.93 35.33
CA LYS A 44 -13.10 25.74 36.78
C LYS A 44 -11.64 25.76 37.26
N TYR A 45 -10.75 25.11 36.52
CA TYR A 45 -9.35 24.93 36.93
C TYR A 45 -8.38 25.93 36.26
N GLY A 46 -8.89 26.88 35.48
CA GLY A 46 -8.08 27.91 34.82
C GLY A 46 -7.09 27.35 33.80
N LEU A 47 -7.49 26.29 33.07
CA LEU A 47 -6.64 25.63 32.09
C LEU A 47 -6.58 26.45 30.79
N PRO A 48 -5.38 26.87 30.32
CA PRO A 48 -5.28 27.70 29.11
C PRO A 48 -5.67 26.96 27.83
N GLY A 49 -5.27 25.69 27.71
CA GLY A 49 -5.51 24.87 26.52
C GLY A 49 -5.60 23.38 26.83
N GLY A 50 -6.40 22.67 26.04
CA GLY A 50 -6.58 21.24 26.14
C GLY A 50 -6.99 20.60 24.81
N SER A 51 -6.85 19.28 24.72
CA SER A 51 -7.32 18.50 23.57
C SER A 51 -7.96 17.20 24.03
N LEU A 52 -9.01 16.77 23.33
CA LEU A 52 -9.75 15.54 23.58
C LEU A 52 -9.84 14.70 22.30
N ALA A 53 -9.58 13.41 22.43
CA ALA A 53 -9.89 12.40 21.42
C ALA A 53 -10.80 11.32 22.05
N VAL A 54 -11.89 10.95 21.38
CA VAL A 54 -12.81 9.89 21.82
C VAL A 54 -12.91 8.82 20.75
N VAL A 55 -12.89 7.57 21.20
CA VAL A 55 -12.93 6.37 20.37
C VAL A 55 -14.18 5.54 20.67
N ASP A 56 -14.75 4.96 19.63
CA ASP A 56 -15.77 3.91 19.71
C ASP A 56 -15.43 2.75 18.76
N ALA A 57 -15.32 1.54 19.31
CA ALA A 57 -15.04 0.32 18.55
C ALA A 57 -13.80 0.43 17.62
N GLY A 58 -12.73 1.08 18.10
CA GLY A 58 -11.48 1.26 17.35
C GLY A 58 -11.47 2.44 16.36
N ARG A 59 -12.59 3.16 16.20
CA ARG A 59 -12.72 4.35 15.34
C ARG A 59 -12.57 5.63 16.15
N LEU A 60 -11.88 6.63 15.62
CA LEU A 60 -11.86 7.97 16.21
C LEU A 60 -13.15 8.69 15.85
N VAL A 61 -14.03 8.90 16.82
CA VAL A 61 -15.35 9.51 16.59
C VAL A 61 -15.39 10.99 16.95
N LEU A 62 -14.46 11.46 17.80
CA LEU A 62 -14.31 12.87 18.17
C LEU A 62 -12.83 13.24 18.29
N ALA A 63 -12.44 14.40 17.74
CA ALA A 63 -11.11 14.97 17.88
C ALA A 63 -11.21 16.50 17.98
N ARG A 64 -10.90 17.05 19.16
CA ARG A 64 -11.18 18.46 19.49
C ARG A 64 -9.97 19.15 20.13
N GLY A 65 -9.82 20.43 19.84
CA GLY A 65 -8.93 21.35 20.54
C GLY A 65 -9.73 22.42 21.27
N TYR A 66 -9.30 22.80 22.47
CA TYR A 66 -9.96 23.77 23.33
C TYR A 66 -8.95 24.79 23.85
N GLY A 67 -9.32 26.05 23.92
CA GLY A 67 -8.46 27.11 24.43
C GLY A 67 -7.22 27.34 23.56
N TYR A 68 -6.12 27.73 24.18
CA TYR A 68 -4.93 28.23 23.51
C TYR A 68 -3.76 27.26 23.57
N ALA A 69 -3.20 26.96 22.39
CA ALA A 69 -1.89 26.34 22.27
C ALA A 69 -0.79 27.33 22.65
N ASP A 70 -0.98 28.60 22.31
CA ASP A 70 -0.14 29.72 22.75
C ASP A 70 -1.05 30.93 22.98
N ARG A 71 -1.28 31.23 24.26
CA ARG A 71 -2.17 32.31 24.70
C ARG A 71 -1.64 33.67 24.28
N GLU A 72 -0.32 33.87 24.34
CA GLU A 72 0.30 35.14 23.98
C GLU A 72 0.26 35.39 22.47
N ALA A 73 0.33 34.33 21.66
CA ALA A 73 0.17 34.41 20.21
C ALA A 73 -1.29 34.30 19.73
N ASN A 74 -2.27 34.23 20.64
CA ASN A 74 -3.69 33.98 20.33
C ASN A 74 -3.92 32.75 19.42
N GLN A 75 -3.09 31.72 19.56
CA GLN A 75 -3.15 30.51 18.76
C GLN A 75 -4.05 29.47 19.44
N GLY A 76 -5.19 29.15 18.82
CA GLY A 76 -6.09 28.10 19.31
C GLY A 76 -5.46 26.70 19.26
N VAL A 77 -5.77 25.84 20.23
CA VAL A 77 -5.38 24.41 20.17
C VAL A 77 -6.03 23.77 18.95
N GLN A 78 -5.29 22.95 18.22
CA GLN A 78 -5.79 22.09 17.14
C GLN A 78 -5.71 20.61 17.55
N PRO A 79 -6.54 19.70 16.99
CA PRO A 79 -6.51 18.27 17.34
C PRO A 79 -5.15 17.59 17.14
N PHE A 80 -4.32 18.13 16.23
CA PHE A 80 -2.98 17.61 15.93
C PHE A 80 -1.87 18.23 16.80
N HIS A 81 -2.17 19.27 17.60
CA HIS A 81 -1.17 19.86 18.48
C HIS A 81 -0.70 18.87 19.53
N LEU A 82 0.54 19.07 19.96
CA LEU A 82 1.28 18.10 20.73
C LEU A 82 1.50 18.62 22.15
N PHE A 83 1.39 17.70 23.10
CA PHE A 83 1.50 17.95 24.52
C PHE A 83 2.51 16.97 25.13
N ARG A 84 3.31 17.46 26.07
CA ARG A 84 4.17 16.63 26.92
C ARG A 84 3.30 15.66 27.69
N LEU A 85 3.60 14.38 27.55
CA LEU A 85 2.83 13.28 28.07
C LEU A 85 3.00 13.07 29.58
N ALA A 86 4.11 13.57 30.15
CA ALA A 86 4.52 13.22 31.49
C ALA A 86 4.46 11.68 31.66
N SER A 87 3.91 11.18 32.77
CA SER A 87 3.93 9.74 33.08
C SER A 87 3.13 8.84 32.15
N LEU A 88 2.35 9.38 31.19
CA LEU A 88 1.86 8.53 30.08
C LEU A 88 3.01 7.96 29.24
N SER A 89 4.20 8.56 29.26
CA SER A 89 5.42 8.00 28.66
C SER A 89 5.75 6.59 29.16
N LYS A 90 5.39 6.25 30.40
CA LYS A 90 5.59 4.89 30.95
C LYS A 90 4.79 3.85 30.20
N THR A 91 3.59 4.21 29.75
CA THR A 91 2.76 3.30 28.96
C THR A 91 3.46 2.92 27.65
N VAL A 92 4.11 3.89 27.01
CA VAL A 92 4.91 3.69 25.79
C VAL A 92 6.09 2.76 26.07
N THR A 93 6.84 2.98 27.15
CA THR A 93 7.96 2.11 27.53
C THR A 93 7.50 0.70 27.90
N ALA A 94 6.40 0.56 28.64
CA ALA A 94 5.86 -0.75 29.02
C ALA A 94 5.44 -1.56 27.79
N VAL A 95 4.72 -0.95 26.84
CA VAL A 95 4.38 -1.59 25.56
C VAL A 95 5.64 -1.99 24.79
N SER A 96 6.66 -1.14 24.77
CA SER A 96 7.93 -1.41 24.07
C SER A 96 8.65 -2.64 24.63
N VAL A 97 8.68 -2.77 25.95
CA VAL A 97 9.24 -3.94 26.64
C VAL A 97 8.41 -5.18 26.36
N MET A 98 7.07 -5.08 26.43
CA MET A 98 6.20 -6.22 26.13
C MET A 98 6.26 -6.65 24.65
N LYS A 99 6.54 -5.72 23.73
CA LYS A 99 6.83 -6.05 22.32
C LYS A 99 8.12 -6.86 22.20
N LEU A 100 9.20 -6.47 22.90
CA LEU A 100 10.43 -7.25 22.94
C LEU A 100 10.22 -8.65 23.55
N VAL A 101 9.36 -8.76 24.58
CA VAL A 101 8.98 -10.05 25.16
C VAL A 101 8.25 -10.93 24.15
N GLN A 102 7.26 -10.36 23.45
CA GLN A 102 6.53 -11.06 22.39
C GLN A 102 7.44 -11.54 21.26
N ASP A 103 8.45 -10.73 20.91
CA ASP A 103 9.41 -11.05 19.86
C ASP A 103 10.50 -12.04 20.34
N GLY A 104 10.39 -12.54 21.57
CA GLY A 104 11.31 -13.52 22.15
C GLY A 104 12.70 -12.96 22.45
N LYS A 105 12.86 -11.62 22.52
CA LYS A 105 14.16 -10.96 22.73
C LYS A 105 14.54 -10.84 24.20
N VAL A 106 13.56 -10.83 25.10
CA VAL A 106 13.75 -10.77 26.55
C VAL A 106 12.58 -11.47 27.24
N THR A 107 12.78 -11.99 28.44
CA THR A 107 11.68 -12.51 29.27
C THR A 107 11.37 -11.52 30.39
N THR A 108 10.15 -11.57 30.94
CA THR A 108 9.79 -10.71 32.08
C THR A 108 10.57 -11.07 33.35
N ASP A 109 11.08 -12.30 33.46
CA ASP A 109 11.90 -12.76 34.59
C ASP A 109 13.40 -12.47 34.42
N ALA A 110 13.84 -11.97 33.26
CA ALA A 110 15.23 -11.61 33.02
C ALA A 110 15.70 -10.56 34.05
N ARG A 111 16.92 -10.74 34.56
CA ARG A 111 17.44 -9.94 35.67
C ARG A 111 18.24 -8.74 35.21
N LEU A 112 18.25 -7.67 36.00
CA LEU A 112 19.07 -6.49 35.75
C LEU A 112 20.56 -6.82 35.60
N ALA A 113 21.09 -7.75 36.38
CA ALA A 113 22.50 -8.15 36.28
C ALA A 113 22.86 -8.80 34.93
N GLU A 114 21.90 -9.42 34.26
CA GLU A 114 22.08 -10.05 32.95
C GLU A 114 21.93 -9.03 31.81
N LEU A 115 20.96 -8.12 31.97
CA LEU A 115 20.62 -7.13 30.94
C LEU A 115 21.57 -5.93 30.97
N LEU A 116 21.93 -5.41 32.13
CA LEU A 116 22.77 -4.22 32.28
C LEU A 116 24.01 -4.53 33.15
N PRO A 117 24.88 -5.48 32.75
CA PRO A 117 26.01 -5.93 33.58
C PRO A 117 27.02 -4.82 33.87
N ASP A 118 27.14 -3.85 32.96
CA ASP A 118 28.11 -2.75 33.03
C ASP A 118 27.55 -1.49 33.72
N LEU A 119 26.29 -1.53 34.20
CA LEU A 119 25.70 -0.39 34.89
C LEU A 119 26.35 -0.23 36.27
N ALA A 120 27.14 0.83 36.40
CA ALA A 120 27.79 1.22 37.64
C ALA A 120 27.13 2.47 38.26
N PRO A 121 27.07 2.57 39.60
CA PRO A 121 26.52 3.76 40.26
C PRO A 121 27.40 5.01 40.01
N ALA A 122 26.97 6.17 40.52
CA ALA A 122 27.79 7.38 40.47
C ALA A 122 29.11 7.20 41.24
N PRO A 123 30.18 7.97 40.93
CA PRO A 123 31.44 7.92 41.66
C PRO A 123 31.24 8.01 43.18
N GLY A 124 31.92 7.13 43.92
CA GLY A 124 31.83 7.09 45.39
C GLY A 124 30.55 6.45 45.96
N GLN A 125 29.60 6.02 45.12
CA GLN A 125 28.43 5.27 45.56
C GLN A 125 28.63 3.76 45.38
N THR A 126 27.96 2.97 46.22
CA THR A 126 27.84 1.50 46.07
C THR A 126 26.37 1.18 45.81
N ALA A 127 26.09 0.42 44.75
CA ALA A 127 24.73 0.01 44.45
C ALA A 127 24.24 -1.01 45.48
N ASP A 128 22.96 -0.93 45.84
CA ASP A 128 22.32 -1.94 46.68
C ASP A 128 22.44 -3.33 46.01
N PRO A 129 22.98 -4.36 46.68
CA PRO A 129 23.21 -5.66 46.06
C PRO A 129 21.93 -6.30 45.53
N ARG A 130 20.77 -5.95 46.08
CA ARG A 130 19.46 -6.46 45.66
C ARG A 130 19.08 -6.03 44.24
N TYR A 131 19.61 -4.91 43.72
CA TYR A 131 19.37 -4.49 42.33
C TYR A 131 19.70 -5.60 41.32
N ARG A 132 20.74 -6.40 41.60
CA ARG A 132 21.18 -7.46 40.67
C ARG A 132 20.11 -8.52 40.43
N ALA A 133 19.24 -8.76 41.42
CA ALA A 133 18.17 -9.76 41.36
C ALA A 133 16.84 -9.19 40.82
N VAL A 134 16.72 -7.87 40.67
CA VAL A 134 15.52 -7.22 40.16
C VAL A 134 15.23 -7.71 38.75
N THR A 135 13.98 -8.08 38.47
CA THR A 135 13.53 -8.53 37.15
C THR A 135 12.84 -7.43 36.35
N VAL A 136 12.75 -7.61 35.04
CA VAL A 136 11.96 -6.75 34.13
C VAL A 136 10.51 -6.60 34.62
N GLN A 137 9.91 -7.70 35.07
CA GLN A 137 8.55 -7.75 35.61
C GLN A 137 8.38 -6.85 36.84
N GLN A 138 9.34 -6.89 37.77
CA GLN A 138 9.29 -6.07 38.98
C GLN A 138 9.44 -4.58 38.68
N LEU A 139 10.21 -4.21 37.64
CA LEU A 139 10.29 -2.83 37.17
C LEU A 139 8.95 -2.37 36.57
N LEU A 140 8.34 -3.18 35.70
CA LEU A 140 7.06 -2.87 35.04
C LEU A 140 5.92 -2.70 36.05
N TRP A 141 5.90 -3.53 37.10
CA TRP A 141 4.90 -3.48 38.17
C TRP A 141 5.21 -2.49 39.30
N HIS A 142 6.27 -1.68 39.21
CA HIS A 142 6.67 -0.78 40.31
C HIS A 142 6.83 -1.53 41.64
N SER A 143 7.49 -2.69 41.62
CA SER A 143 7.68 -3.52 42.83
C SER A 143 9.15 -3.83 43.11
N PHE A 144 10.09 -3.19 42.41
CA PHE A 144 11.51 -3.50 42.51
C PHE A 144 12.22 -2.94 43.76
N GLY A 145 11.49 -2.31 44.69
CA GLY A 145 12.05 -1.85 45.98
C GLY A 145 12.29 -0.34 46.10
N SER A 146 12.20 0.43 45.02
CA SER A 146 12.33 1.90 45.07
C SER A 146 10.97 2.55 45.30
N ASP A 147 10.87 3.43 46.28
CA ASP A 147 9.64 4.14 46.65
C ASP A 147 9.84 5.66 46.53
N SER A 148 9.26 6.28 45.51
CA SER A 148 9.38 7.72 45.27
C SER A 148 8.72 8.60 46.34
N SER A 149 7.85 8.03 47.18
CA SER A 149 7.17 8.75 48.26
C SER A 149 7.94 8.73 49.57
N ALA A 150 8.86 7.78 49.74
CA ALA A 150 9.70 7.68 50.92
C ALA A 150 10.90 8.63 50.82
N PRO A 151 11.37 9.25 51.93
CA PRO A 151 12.62 10.00 51.93
C PRO A 151 13.80 9.16 51.41
N PRO A 152 14.71 9.72 50.59
CA PRO A 152 14.83 11.14 50.21
C PRO A 152 13.99 11.56 48.99
N GLY A 153 13.03 10.75 48.55
CA GLY A 153 12.19 10.98 47.37
C GLY A 153 12.78 10.39 46.10
N ASP A 154 12.15 10.68 44.96
CA ASP A 154 12.45 10.05 43.68
C ASP A 154 13.87 10.39 43.15
N PRO A 155 14.77 9.40 43.01
CA PRO A 155 16.11 9.64 42.47
C PRO A 155 16.12 10.22 41.06
N ALA A 156 15.09 9.96 40.24
CA ALA A 156 15.00 10.47 38.87
C ALA A 156 14.74 11.98 38.78
N PHE A 157 14.36 12.64 39.88
CA PHE A 157 14.14 14.09 39.96
C PHE A 157 15.08 14.80 40.95
N ARG A 158 15.99 14.08 41.60
CA ARG A 158 16.98 14.65 42.54
C ARG A 158 18.22 15.20 41.80
N TYR A 159 17.98 16.11 40.87
CA TYR A 159 19.01 16.67 39.98
C TYR A 159 20.21 17.26 40.73
N GLN A 160 19.97 18.06 41.77
CA GLN A 160 21.05 18.70 42.55
C GLN A 160 21.94 17.67 43.28
N ASP A 161 21.36 16.57 43.75
CA ASP A 161 22.13 15.51 44.42
C ASP A 161 22.93 14.71 43.40
N ALA A 162 22.34 14.43 42.23
CA ALA A 162 23.04 13.81 41.12
C ALA A 162 24.22 14.69 40.65
N GLN A 163 24.02 16.00 40.49
CA GLN A 163 25.08 16.91 40.10
C GLN A 163 26.23 16.92 41.11
N ARG A 164 25.93 16.91 42.41
CA ARG A 164 26.93 16.79 43.47
C ARG A 164 27.71 15.47 43.39
N ALA A 165 27.01 14.35 43.14
CA ALA A 165 27.63 13.04 42.98
C ALA A 165 28.57 12.94 41.75
N PHE A 166 28.40 13.82 40.77
CA PHE A 166 29.26 13.92 39.58
C PHE A 166 30.09 15.22 39.56
N SER A 167 30.41 15.78 40.73
CA SER A 167 31.33 16.92 40.87
C SER A 167 30.96 18.13 39.99
N GLY A 168 29.66 18.42 39.84
CA GLY A 168 29.18 19.55 39.05
C GLY A 168 28.90 19.25 37.58
N ALA A 169 29.12 18.02 37.11
CA ALA A 169 28.90 17.66 35.71
C ALA A 169 27.45 17.95 35.25
N PRO A 170 27.24 18.27 33.95
CA PRO A 170 25.91 18.45 33.40
C PRO A 170 25.01 17.24 33.64
N HIS A 171 23.71 17.51 33.78
CA HIS A 171 22.72 16.45 33.83
C HIS A 171 22.66 15.75 32.48
N THR A 172 22.89 14.44 32.49
CA THR A 172 22.67 13.56 31.37
C THR A 172 21.77 12.42 31.82
N LEU A 173 21.12 11.76 30.86
CA LEU A 173 20.35 10.57 31.11
C LEU A 173 21.16 9.53 31.90
N THR A 174 22.36 9.23 31.41
CA THR A 174 23.30 8.30 32.06
C THR A 174 23.66 8.73 33.48
N ASN A 175 23.98 9.99 33.72
CA ASN A 175 24.34 10.46 35.06
C ASN A 175 23.16 10.34 36.03
N MET A 176 21.96 10.72 35.61
CA MET A 176 20.76 10.58 36.44
C MET A 176 20.44 9.11 36.75
N LEU A 177 20.59 8.22 35.77
CA LEU A 177 20.38 6.78 35.98
C LEU A 177 21.40 6.21 36.96
N ARG A 178 22.69 6.49 36.76
CA ARG A 178 23.79 6.00 37.59
C ARG A 178 23.67 6.50 39.03
N PHE A 179 23.28 7.77 39.21
CA PHE A 179 22.96 8.30 40.53
C PHE A 179 21.81 7.55 41.20
N GLY A 180 20.72 7.30 40.45
CA GLY A 180 19.57 6.55 40.95
C GLY A 180 19.91 5.11 41.32
N PHE A 181 20.72 4.44 40.50
CA PHE A 181 21.20 3.08 40.74
C PHE A 181 22.08 2.96 42.00
N GLY A 182 22.72 4.05 42.41
CA GLY A 182 23.47 4.13 43.68
C GLY A 182 22.60 4.40 44.92
N GLN A 183 21.28 4.58 44.78
CA GLN A 183 20.38 4.80 45.92
C GLN A 183 19.90 3.46 46.52
N PRO A 184 19.75 3.36 47.85
CA PRO A 184 19.26 2.15 48.51
C PRO A 184 17.81 1.85 48.12
N LEU A 185 17.44 0.57 48.09
CA LEU A 185 16.05 0.15 47.97
C LEU A 185 15.35 0.23 49.33
N GLN A 186 14.15 0.79 49.37
CA GLN A 186 13.35 0.97 50.58
C GLN A 186 12.70 -0.34 51.09
N PHE A 187 12.57 -1.35 50.23
CA PHE A 187 12.01 -2.65 50.56
C PHE A 187 12.51 -3.74 49.60
N ASP A 188 12.27 -5.01 49.93
CA ASP A 188 12.73 -6.12 49.10
C ASP A 188 11.94 -6.23 47.78
N PRO A 189 12.62 -6.42 46.63
CA PRO A 189 11.98 -6.53 45.33
C PRO A 189 10.87 -7.59 45.30
N GLY A 190 9.73 -7.25 44.68
CA GLY A 190 8.57 -8.10 44.49
C GLY A 190 7.57 -8.12 45.65
N THR A 191 7.91 -7.57 46.82
CA THR A 191 7.07 -7.71 48.03
C THR A 191 5.86 -6.77 48.07
N ARG A 192 5.94 -5.58 47.49
CA ARG A 192 4.83 -4.60 47.41
C ARG A 192 4.97 -3.66 46.23
N PHE A 193 3.89 -2.94 45.93
CA PHE A 193 3.87 -1.82 44.99
C PHE A 193 4.45 -0.56 45.65
N ALA A 194 5.29 0.16 44.91
CA ALA A 194 5.74 1.51 45.19
C ALA A 194 6.12 2.22 43.89
N TYR A 195 5.41 3.30 43.57
CA TYR A 195 5.67 4.04 42.33
C TYR A 195 7.11 4.57 42.27
N SER A 196 7.77 4.37 41.13
CA SER A 196 9.16 4.83 40.93
C SER A 196 9.48 5.12 39.47
N ASN A 197 9.95 6.34 39.20
CA ASN A 197 10.42 6.74 37.86
C ASN A 197 11.75 6.06 37.48
N LEU A 198 12.61 5.77 38.46
CA LEU A 198 13.88 5.07 38.25
C LEU A 198 13.67 3.70 37.59
N GLY A 199 12.60 2.98 37.96
CA GLY A 199 12.29 1.69 37.35
C GLY A 199 12.07 1.78 35.84
N TYR A 200 11.36 2.81 35.39
CA TYR A 200 11.12 3.05 33.96
C TYR A 200 12.33 3.65 33.24
N HIS A 201 13.18 4.37 33.96
CA HIS A 201 14.49 4.80 33.45
C HIS A 201 15.38 3.57 33.12
N LEU A 202 15.42 2.57 34.01
CA LEU A 202 16.09 1.29 33.77
C LEU A 202 15.46 0.55 32.58
N LEU A 203 14.13 0.48 32.48
CA LEU A 203 13.43 -0.15 31.36
C LEU A 203 13.79 0.49 30.00
N GLY A 204 13.95 1.81 29.95
CA GLY A 204 14.42 2.51 28.74
C GLY A 204 15.78 2.01 28.26
N ARG A 205 16.72 1.76 29.17
CA ARG A 205 18.05 1.22 28.84
C ARG A 205 18.02 -0.26 28.50
N ILE A 206 17.11 -1.03 29.12
CA ILE A 206 16.86 -2.43 28.74
C ILE A 206 16.37 -2.50 27.29
N VAL A 207 15.45 -1.62 26.89
CA VAL A 207 15.00 -1.53 25.49
C VAL A 207 16.19 -1.28 24.56
N GLU A 208 17.08 -0.34 24.88
CA GLU A 208 18.27 -0.08 24.05
C GLU A 208 19.19 -1.29 23.96
N LYS A 209 19.52 -1.88 25.11
CA LYS A 209 20.43 -3.02 25.17
C LYS A 209 19.90 -4.21 24.37
N VAL A 210 18.62 -4.54 24.54
CA VAL A 210 18.01 -5.73 23.96
C VAL A 210 17.73 -5.54 22.47
N SER A 211 17.31 -4.34 22.06
CA SER A 211 17.02 -4.04 20.65
C SER A 211 18.26 -3.70 19.82
N GLY A 212 19.34 -3.21 20.45
CA GLY A 212 20.50 -2.65 19.75
C GLY A 212 20.25 -1.29 19.10
N LYS A 213 19.10 -0.65 19.34
CA LYS A 213 18.72 0.66 18.80
C LYS A 213 18.62 1.70 19.92
N PRO A 214 18.84 3.00 19.65
CA PRO A 214 18.49 4.06 20.61
C PRO A 214 17.01 3.97 21.03
N TYR A 215 16.70 4.33 22.27
CA TYR A 215 15.37 4.12 22.85
C TYR A 215 14.26 4.72 21.98
N GLU A 216 14.38 6.01 21.66
CA GLU A 216 13.39 6.72 20.83
C GLU A 216 13.25 6.08 19.45
N THR A 217 14.35 5.65 18.84
CA THR A 217 14.35 5.00 17.51
C THR A 217 13.58 3.69 17.55
N TYR A 218 13.87 2.80 18.51
CA TYR A 218 13.15 1.54 18.67
C TYR A 218 11.65 1.78 18.85
N VAL A 219 11.27 2.69 19.76
CA VAL A 219 9.86 2.98 20.02
C VAL A 219 9.15 3.52 18.77
N ARG A 220 9.79 4.44 18.05
CA ARG A 220 9.18 5.03 16.83
C ARG A 220 9.00 3.98 15.73
N GLU A 221 9.96 3.10 15.53
CA GLU A 221 9.94 2.12 14.43
C GLU A 221 9.11 0.88 14.75
N GLU A 222 9.20 0.33 15.96
CA GLU A 222 8.67 -1.00 16.28
C GLU A 222 7.36 -0.96 17.09
N VAL A 223 6.97 0.23 17.58
CA VAL A 223 5.78 0.41 18.42
C VAL A 223 4.82 1.44 17.82
N LEU A 224 5.32 2.64 17.50
CA LEU A 224 4.48 3.75 17.06
C LEU A 224 4.13 3.71 15.57
N ALA A 225 5.13 3.50 14.70
CA ALA A 225 4.90 3.35 13.26
C ALA A 225 3.92 2.21 12.93
N PRO A 226 3.94 1.06 13.65
CA PRO A 226 2.93 0.03 13.52
C PRO A 226 1.48 0.47 13.68
N LEU A 227 1.27 1.52 14.46
CA LEU A 227 -0.03 2.10 14.77
C LEU A 227 -0.33 3.37 13.95
N GLY A 228 0.51 3.72 12.98
CA GLY A 228 0.34 4.94 12.19
C GLY A 228 0.71 6.22 12.92
N ILE A 229 1.48 6.13 14.01
CA ILE A 229 1.85 7.28 14.84
C ILE A 229 3.22 7.79 14.39
N SER A 230 3.23 8.89 13.63
CA SER A 230 4.47 9.48 13.11
C SER A 230 4.97 10.70 13.90
N ALA A 231 4.08 11.35 14.65
CA ALA A 231 4.34 12.62 15.31
C ALA A 231 4.77 12.51 16.77
N MET A 232 4.89 11.32 17.34
CA MET A 232 5.39 11.18 18.71
C MET A 232 6.93 11.18 18.73
N ARG A 233 7.51 11.98 19.65
CA ARG A 233 8.96 12.10 19.87
C ARG A 233 9.30 12.55 21.28
N ILE A 234 10.57 12.44 21.66
CA ILE A 234 11.08 12.99 22.91
C ILE A 234 11.14 14.53 22.82
N GLY A 235 10.51 15.20 23.78
CA GLY A 235 10.47 16.66 23.85
C GLY A 235 11.81 17.29 24.24
N ARG A 236 11.82 18.62 24.26
CA ARG A 236 12.96 19.42 24.74
C ARG A 236 12.52 20.34 25.87
N THR A 237 13.44 20.59 26.79
CA THR A 237 13.17 21.38 28.00
C THR A 237 12.89 22.83 27.66
N ALA A 238 13.77 23.50 26.91
CA ALA A 238 13.69 24.93 26.68
C ALA A 238 12.51 25.31 25.76
N LEU A 239 11.85 26.44 26.05
CA LEU A 239 10.75 26.94 25.20
C LEU A 239 11.21 27.22 23.77
N SER A 240 12.45 27.72 23.58
CA SER A 240 13.04 27.96 22.26
C SER A 240 13.29 26.70 21.44
N GLN A 241 13.27 25.52 22.08
CA GLN A 241 13.47 24.22 21.44
C GLN A 241 12.17 23.41 21.35
N ARG A 242 11.03 24.04 21.65
CA ARG A 242 9.70 23.45 21.50
C ARG A 242 9.52 22.95 20.06
N LEU A 243 8.96 21.76 19.91
CA LEU A 243 8.75 21.14 18.61
C LEU A 243 7.71 21.91 17.79
N THR A 244 7.74 21.75 16.46
CA THR A 244 6.63 22.19 15.60
C THR A 244 5.32 21.55 16.08
N ASP A 245 4.25 22.34 16.10
CA ASP A 245 2.91 21.99 16.58
C ASP A 245 2.81 21.65 18.08
N GLU A 246 3.88 21.80 18.86
CA GLU A 246 3.83 21.62 20.31
C GLU A 246 3.27 22.88 21.00
N VAL A 247 2.40 22.68 21.99
CA VAL A 247 1.77 23.76 22.75
C VAL A 247 2.78 24.43 23.70
N LYS A 248 2.50 25.68 24.06
CA LYS A 248 3.17 26.37 25.17
C LYS A 248 2.59 25.84 26.48
N TYR A 249 3.45 25.65 27.48
CA TYR A 249 3.10 25.12 28.78
C TYR A 249 3.08 26.22 29.83
N TYR A 250 2.05 26.21 30.64
CA TYR A 250 1.78 27.22 31.66
C TYR A 250 1.76 26.59 33.04
N ASP A 251 2.15 27.37 34.04
CA ASP A 251 2.06 26.97 35.44
C ASP A 251 0.94 27.72 36.15
N HIS A 252 0.50 27.22 37.30
CA HIS A 252 -0.51 27.90 38.09
C HIS A 252 0.04 29.20 38.70
N ALA A 253 -0.83 30.17 38.98
CA ALA A 253 -0.40 31.53 39.38
C ALA A 253 0.50 31.59 40.63
N ALA A 254 0.31 30.67 41.58
CA ALA A 254 1.14 30.57 42.79
C ALA A 254 2.53 29.90 42.57
N ALA A 255 2.82 29.41 41.36
CA ALA A 255 4.06 28.72 41.05
C ALA A 255 5.26 29.68 41.08
N ARG A 256 6.31 29.29 41.80
CA ARG A 256 7.58 30.03 41.82
C ARG A 256 8.52 29.49 40.77
N GLN A 257 9.31 30.38 40.17
CA GLN A 257 10.47 29.97 39.39
C GLN A 257 11.54 29.39 40.31
N LEU A 258 12.34 28.48 39.78
CA LEU A 258 13.39 27.76 40.51
C LEU A 258 14.73 27.90 39.76
N PRO A 259 15.88 27.69 40.42
CA PRO A 259 17.17 27.70 39.75
C PRO A 259 17.17 26.78 38.53
N THR A 260 17.66 27.26 37.40
CA THR A 260 17.67 26.49 36.16
C THR A 260 18.56 25.24 36.26
N LEU A 261 18.04 24.12 35.74
CA LEU A 261 18.76 22.86 35.57
C LEU A 261 19.47 22.79 34.20
N ILE A 262 19.23 23.76 33.32
CA ILE A 262 19.83 23.77 31.97
C ILE A 262 21.31 24.12 32.10
N ALA A 263 22.18 23.23 31.63
CA ALA A 263 23.63 23.43 31.69
C ALA A 263 24.04 24.73 30.96
N GLY A 264 24.90 25.52 31.61
CA GLY A 264 25.38 26.80 31.08
C GLY A 264 24.40 27.97 31.20
N ALA A 265 23.15 27.74 31.61
CA ALA A 265 22.21 28.81 31.94
C ALA A 265 22.38 29.25 33.41
N SER A 266 22.06 30.51 33.70
CA SER A 266 22.09 31.09 35.05
C SER A 266 20.75 31.71 35.43
N GLY A 267 20.51 31.88 36.73
CA GLY A 267 19.27 32.45 37.26
C GLY A 267 18.15 31.44 37.43
N ASN A 268 16.93 31.96 37.60
CA ASN A 268 15.73 31.16 37.78
C ASN A 268 14.99 30.96 36.45
N ALA A 269 14.36 29.80 36.30
CA ALA A 269 13.54 29.44 35.16
C ALA A 269 12.14 29.00 35.61
N PRO A 270 11.10 29.17 34.78
CA PRO A 270 9.82 28.51 34.99
C PRO A 270 9.99 27.00 35.18
N ARG A 271 9.21 26.40 36.08
CA ARG A 271 9.37 24.99 36.48
C ARG A 271 9.28 24.04 35.28
N GLN A 272 8.36 24.34 34.37
CA GLN A 272 8.10 23.60 33.13
C GLN A 272 9.14 23.85 32.02
N TYR A 273 10.05 24.80 32.19
CA TYR A 273 11.11 25.14 31.22
C TYR A 273 12.50 25.06 31.86
N GLY A 274 12.73 24.02 32.67
CA GLY A 274 14.04 23.70 33.23
C GLY A 274 14.23 24.09 34.69
N GLY A 275 13.24 24.68 35.36
CA GLY A 275 13.34 24.96 36.79
C GLY A 275 13.16 23.73 37.70
N SER A 276 12.54 22.65 37.22
CA SER A 276 12.22 21.48 38.07
C SER A 276 12.51 20.11 37.46
N PHE A 277 12.52 20.02 36.12
CA PHE A 277 12.87 18.80 35.41
C PHE A 277 13.44 19.14 34.02
N LEU A 278 14.09 18.15 33.42
CA LEU A 278 14.59 18.22 32.06
C LEU A 278 13.85 17.18 31.20
N THR A 279 13.05 17.63 30.23
CA THR A 279 12.13 16.79 29.43
C THR A 279 12.86 15.65 28.72
N GLU A 280 13.99 15.96 28.08
CA GLU A 280 14.80 15.00 27.33
C GLU A 280 15.48 13.95 28.23
N ILE A 281 15.71 14.25 29.50
CA ILE A 281 16.23 13.29 30.48
C ILE A 281 15.13 12.35 30.96
N CYS A 282 13.87 12.79 30.88
CA CYS A 282 12.72 12.00 31.30
C CYS A 282 12.24 10.98 30.27
N GLU A 283 12.97 10.71 29.18
CA GLU A 283 12.45 10.02 27.98
C GLU A 283 11.50 8.84 28.24
N SER A 284 11.94 7.80 28.94
CA SER A 284 11.18 6.55 29.16
C SER A 284 10.17 6.62 30.30
N TYR A 285 10.05 7.75 31.00
CA TYR A 285 9.15 7.86 32.16
C TYR A 285 8.33 9.15 32.19
N GLY A 286 8.63 10.13 31.33
CA GLY A 286 8.05 11.47 31.36
C GLY A 286 8.19 12.31 30.08
N GLY A 287 9.11 11.96 29.17
CA GLY A 287 9.64 12.88 28.17
C GLY A 287 8.98 12.89 26.79
N TRP A 288 8.03 11.99 26.51
CA TRP A 288 7.35 11.96 25.21
C TRP A 288 6.41 13.15 25.03
N VAL A 289 6.25 13.59 23.78
CA VAL A 289 5.26 14.57 23.35
C VAL A 289 4.36 13.93 22.29
N ALA A 290 3.04 14.07 22.42
CA ALA A 290 2.06 13.49 21.51
C ALA A 290 0.79 14.33 21.40
N SER A 291 -0.01 14.07 20.36
CA SER A 291 -1.39 14.59 20.27
C SER A 291 -2.36 13.65 21.00
N ALA A 292 -3.55 14.16 21.38
CA ALA A 292 -4.60 13.31 21.94
C ALA A 292 -5.04 12.23 20.94
N VAL A 293 -5.03 12.56 19.65
CA VAL A 293 -5.33 11.63 18.54
C VAL A 293 -4.32 10.49 18.49
N ASP A 294 -3.02 10.77 18.60
CA ASP A 294 -1.99 9.72 18.60
C ASP A 294 -2.08 8.84 19.86
N MET A 295 -2.42 9.42 21.01
CA MET A 295 -2.68 8.63 22.21
C MET A 295 -3.94 7.75 22.07
N ALA A 296 -4.96 8.18 21.32
CA ALA A 296 -6.10 7.35 20.99
C ALA A 296 -5.73 6.20 20.02
N ARG A 297 -4.85 6.44 19.03
CA ARG A 297 -4.25 5.36 18.21
C ARG A 297 -3.50 4.37 19.09
N PHE A 298 -2.70 4.87 20.02
CA PHE A 298 -1.91 4.04 20.94
C PHE A 298 -2.80 3.14 21.81
N LEU A 299 -3.87 3.68 22.41
CA LEU A 299 -4.84 2.90 23.20
C LEU A 299 -5.53 1.79 22.38
N THR A 300 -5.94 2.11 21.15
CA THR A 300 -6.61 1.14 20.25
C THR A 300 -5.65 0.11 19.64
N GLY A 301 -4.36 0.42 19.59
CA GLY A 301 -3.32 -0.56 19.32
C GLY A 301 -3.17 -1.57 20.46
N ILE A 302 -3.22 -1.09 21.70
CA ILE A 302 -3.09 -1.92 22.90
C ILE A 302 -4.32 -2.78 23.13
N ASP A 303 -5.53 -2.28 22.89
CA ASP A 303 -6.75 -3.06 23.10
C ASP A 303 -6.99 -4.13 22.02
N GLY A 304 -6.19 -4.11 20.95
CA GLY A 304 -6.24 -5.04 19.83
C GLY A 304 -7.29 -4.74 18.78
N ARG A 305 -7.97 -3.58 18.84
CA ARG A 305 -8.96 -3.16 17.84
C ARG A 305 -8.34 -2.44 16.64
N ARG A 306 -7.06 -2.04 16.71
CA ARG A 306 -6.31 -1.41 15.63
C ARG A 306 -4.89 -1.97 15.51
N GLY A 307 -4.30 -1.80 14.32
CA GLY A 307 -3.03 -2.41 13.91
C GLY A 307 -3.29 -3.75 13.21
N VAL A 308 -2.85 -3.86 11.95
CA VAL A 308 -2.95 -5.10 11.16
C VAL A 308 -1.54 -5.47 10.69
N PRO A 309 -0.92 -6.53 11.23
CA PRO A 309 -1.36 -7.30 12.40
C PRO A 309 -1.36 -6.48 13.70
N ALA A 310 -2.05 -6.97 14.74
CA ALA A 310 -2.10 -6.29 16.04
C ALA A 310 -0.70 -6.12 16.63
N LEU A 311 -0.42 -4.96 17.24
CA LEU A 311 0.89 -4.64 17.81
C LEU A 311 1.35 -5.67 18.85
N LEU A 312 0.49 -5.94 19.83
CA LEU A 312 0.66 -7.02 20.81
C LEU A 312 -0.42 -8.07 20.54
N ASN A 313 -0.06 -9.36 20.51
CA ASN A 313 -0.99 -10.47 20.40
C ASN A 313 -1.81 -10.63 21.70
N GLU A 314 -2.86 -11.46 21.67
CA GLU A 314 -3.76 -11.61 22.81
C GLU A 314 -3.05 -12.08 24.09
N ALA A 315 -2.14 -13.06 24.00
CA ALA A 315 -1.42 -13.59 25.16
C ALA A 315 -0.56 -12.50 25.83
N THR A 316 0.21 -11.75 25.03
CA THR A 316 1.04 -10.65 25.52
C THR A 316 0.19 -9.55 26.16
N ARG A 317 -0.95 -9.18 25.54
CA ARG A 317 -1.88 -8.19 26.11
C ARG A 317 -2.46 -8.65 27.44
N ARG A 318 -2.88 -9.91 27.54
CA ARG A 318 -3.40 -10.48 28.80
C ARG A 318 -2.34 -10.49 29.89
N GLN A 319 -1.10 -10.86 29.58
CA GLN A 319 0.02 -10.78 30.51
C GLN A 319 0.27 -9.35 31.00
N MET A 320 0.29 -8.38 30.07
CA MET A 320 0.54 -6.98 30.37
C MET A 320 -0.51 -6.38 31.34
N LEU A 321 -1.77 -6.78 31.21
CA LEU A 321 -2.89 -6.28 32.02
C LEU A 321 -3.26 -7.19 33.21
N ALA A 322 -2.50 -8.27 33.43
CA ALA A 322 -2.76 -9.21 34.52
C ALA A 322 -2.49 -8.59 35.89
N ARG A 323 -3.22 -9.09 36.90
CA ARG A 323 -3.04 -8.68 38.30
C ARG A 323 -1.67 -9.15 38.81
N PRO A 324 -0.83 -8.27 39.37
CA PRO A 324 0.41 -8.69 40.02
C PRO A 324 0.15 -9.52 41.28
N PRO A 325 1.02 -10.47 41.64
CA PRO A 325 0.89 -11.28 42.84
C PRO A 325 0.87 -10.50 44.17
N HIS A 326 1.53 -9.33 44.22
CA HIS A 326 1.55 -8.48 45.42
C HIS A 326 0.31 -7.59 45.55
N ALA A 327 -0.54 -7.52 44.52
CA ALA A 327 -1.81 -6.80 44.59
C ALA A 327 -2.87 -7.68 45.26
N SER A 328 -3.69 -7.10 46.14
CA SER A 328 -4.78 -7.82 46.78
C SER A 328 -5.69 -8.49 45.74
N ALA A 329 -6.03 -9.76 45.95
CA ALA A 329 -6.92 -10.52 45.07
C ALA A 329 -8.35 -9.94 45.03
N THR A 330 -8.78 -9.26 46.09
CA THR A 330 -10.13 -8.69 46.21
C THR A 330 -10.21 -7.21 45.80
N ALA A 331 -9.07 -6.56 45.54
CA ALA A 331 -9.08 -5.15 45.16
C ALA A 331 -9.76 -4.97 43.78
N PRO A 332 -10.73 -4.05 43.64
CA PRO A 332 -11.46 -3.85 42.38
C PRO A 332 -10.56 -3.32 41.26
N THR A 333 -9.45 -2.69 41.61
CA THR A 333 -8.45 -2.15 40.68
C THR A 333 -7.05 -2.49 41.16
N TYR A 334 -6.07 -2.48 40.25
CA TYR A 334 -4.66 -2.73 40.54
C TYR A 334 -3.78 -2.02 39.50
N TYR A 335 -2.49 -1.87 39.79
CA TYR A 335 -1.51 -1.40 38.80
C TYR A 335 -0.81 -2.60 38.16
N ALA A 336 -0.83 -2.69 36.85
CA ALA A 336 -0.21 -3.75 36.03
C ALA A 336 1.04 -3.22 35.34
N MET A 337 1.38 -3.72 34.14
CA MET A 337 2.59 -3.31 33.43
C MET A 337 2.34 -1.98 32.70
N GLY A 338 2.48 -0.87 33.43
CA GLY A 338 2.33 0.49 32.91
C GLY A 338 0.92 1.04 32.92
N PHE A 339 -0.05 0.34 33.50
CA PHE A 339 -1.46 0.77 33.52
C PHE A 339 -2.11 0.49 34.87
N SER A 340 -3.01 1.37 35.29
CA SER A 340 -4.05 0.98 36.25
C SER A 340 -5.11 0.17 35.51
N VAL A 341 -5.62 -0.89 36.13
CA VAL A 341 -6.50 -1.87 35.49
C VAL A 341 -7.70 -2.17 36.39
N GLN A 342 -8.86 -2.30 35.77
CA GLN A 342 -10.07 -2.88 36.33
C GLN A 342 -10.50 -4.05 35.43
N PRO A 343 -10.57 -5.28 35.94
CA PRO A 343 -11.11 -6.41 35.19
C PRO A 343 -12.64 -6.27 35.06
N VAL A 344 -13.17 -6.59 33.89
CA VAL A 344 -14.62 -6.60 33.58
C VAL A 344 -14.90 -7.86 32.78
N ASP A 345 -15.43 -8.89 33.45
CA ASP A 345 -15.58 -10.25 32.92
C ASP A 345 -14.26 -10.78 32.33
N THR A 346 -14.23 -11.05 31.02
CA THR A 346 -13.04 -11.55 30.29
C THR A 346 -12.18 -10.44 29.68
N ARG A 347 -12.58 -9.17 29.85
CA ARG A 347 -11.95 -7.96 29.31
C ARG A 347 -11.43 -7.06 30.43
N PHE A 348 -10.77 -5.97 30.04
CA PHE A 348 -10.16 -5.02 30.95
C PHE A 348 -10.56 -3.60 30.58
N SER A 349 -10.88 -2.78 31.58
CA SER A 349 -10.73 -1.33 31.49
C SER A 349 -9.35 -0.98 32.04
N PHE A 350 -8.64 -0.06 31.39
CA PHE A 350 -7.30 0.34 31.82
C PHE A 350 -7.03 1.82 31.53
N TRP A 351 -6.22 2.44 32.37
CA TRP A 351 -5.94 3.87 32.29
C TRP A 351 -4.57 4.22 32.85
N HIS A 352 -4.11 5.42 32.53
CA HIS A 352 -2.93 6.02 33.15
C HIS A 352 -3.08 7.53 33.16
N SER A 353 -2.36 8.20 34.08
CA SER A 353 -2.28 9.67 34.10
C SER A 353 -0.85 10.17 33.99
N GLY A 354 -0.68 11.41 33.55
CA GLY A 354 0.59 12.12 33.55
C GLY A 354 0.48 13.46 34.24
N SER A 355 1.51 13.80 35.03
CA SER A 355 1.62 15.07 35.74
C SER A 355 3.07 15.51 35.75
N LEU A 356 3.32 16.71 35.26
CA LEU A 356 4.55 17.49 35.44
C LEU A 356 4.13 18.96 35.55
N PRO A 357 4.94 19.85 36.14
CA PRO A 357 4.72 21.28 36.00
C PRO A 357 4.51 21.62 34.52
N GLY A 358 3.44 22.35 34.20
CA GLY A 358 3.07 22.64 32.82
C GLY A 358 2.16 21.63 32.12
N THR A 359 1.88 20.44 32.66
CA THR A 359 1.08 19.44 31.93
C THR A 359 0.28 18.52 32.84
N ARG A 360 -0.95 18.23 32.44
CA ARG A 360 -1.80 17.18 33.04
C ARG A 360 -2.46 16.39 31.92
N THR A 361 -2.32 15.07 31.97
CA THR A 361 -2.77 14.18 30.90
C THR A 361 -3.46 12.94 31.48
N TYR A 362 -4.43 12.41 30.73
CA TYR A 362 -5.17 11.22 31.14
C TYR A 362 -5.63 10.43 29.92
N ILE A 363 -5.51 9.10 30.01
CA ILE A 363 -5.98 8.17 28.99
C ILE A 363 -6.78 7.06 29.64
N VAL A 364 -7.87 6.65 29.01
CA VAL A 364 -8.73 5.57 29.48
C VAL A 364 -9.18 4.72 28.31
N SER A 365 -9.09 3.40 28.46
CA SER A 365 -9.73 2.42 27.61
C SER A 365 -10.73 1.63 28.45
N PHE A 366 -11.97 1.53 27.98
CA PHE A 366 -13.04 0.79 28.64
C PHE A 366 -13.19 -0.60 28.03
N ALA A 367 -13.55 -1.58 28.86
CA ALA A 367 -13.78 -2.95 28.43
C ALA A 367 -14.84 -3.10 27.31
N ASN A 368 -15.76 -2.14 27.18
CA ASN A 368 -16.77 -2.10 26.12
C ASN A 368 -16.24 -1.66 24.75
N GLY A 369 -14.96 -1.26 24.63
CA GLY A 369 -14.34 -0.84 23.38
C GLY A 369 -14.40 0.66 23.09
N ARG A 370 -14.82 1.46 24.07
CA ARG A 370 -14.69 2.92 24.04
C ARG A 370 -13.40 3.36 24.71
N ALA A 371 -12.83 4.47 24.30
CA ALA A 371 -11.64 5.02 24.92
C ALA A 371 -11.61 6.55 24.77
N TYR A 372 -10.80 7.22 25.58
CA TYR A 372 -10.46 8.61 25.35
C TYR A 372 -9.05 8.95 25.79
N ALA A 373 -8.50 9.99 25.17
CA ALA A 373 -7.28 10.65 25.58
C ALA A 373 -7.55 12.14 25.75
N VAL A 374 -7.14 12.71 26.88
CA VAL A 374 -7.30 14.13 27.18
C VAL A 374 -6.00 14.71 27.73
N LEU A 375 -5.53 15.79 27.11
CA LEU A 375 -4.22 16.41 27.38
C LEU A 375 -4.39 17.91 27.64
N PHE A 376 -3.74 18.45 28.66
CA PHE A 376 -3.79 19.86 29.04
C PHE A 376 -2.39 20.46 29.17
N ASN A 377 -2.23 21.72 28.79
CA ASN A 377 -0.95 22.45 28.83
C ASN A 377 -0.73 23.23 30.15
N LEU A 378 -1.38 22.79 31.22
CA LEU A 378 -1.16 23.27 32.58
C LEU A 378 -1.47 22.14 33.57
N ARG A 379 -0.71 22.07 34.67
CA ARG A 379 -1.06 21.27 35.84
C ARG A 379 -1.80 22.14 36.86
N PRO A 380 -3.07 21.84 37.19
CA PRO A 380 -3.81 22.58 38.21
C PRO A 380 -3.10 22.58 39.57
N GLN A 381 -3.21 23.68 40.31
CA GLN A 381 -2.68 23.77 41.67
C GLN A 381 -3.26 22.68 42.59
N ALA A 382 -4.55 22.37 42.45
CA ALA A 382 -5.22 21.33 43.24
C ALA A 382 -4.59 19.92 43.03
N SER A 383 -4.07 19.64 41.83
CA SER A 383 -3.33 18.41 41.55
C SER A 383 -1.94 18.42 42.19
N GLU A 384 -1.28 19.57 42.29
CA GLU A 384 0.04 19.66 42.90
C GLU A 384 -0.01 19.38 44.41
N SER A 385 -0.93 20.03 45.14
CA SER A 385 -1.08 19.85 46.59
C SER A 385 -1.37 18.39 46.96
N SER A 386 -2.30 17.75 46.25
CA SER A 386 -2.66 16.34 46.49
C SER A 386 -1.52 15.36 46.19
N ILE A 387 -0.79 15.57 45.09
CA ILE A 387 0.36 14.71 44.74
C ILE A 387 1.47 14.84 45.79
N ALA A 388 1.73 16.04 46.30
CA ALA A 388 2.75 16.26 47.33
C ALA A 388 2.39 15.59 48.67
N GLU A 389 1.10 15.52 48.99
CA GLU A 389 0.57 14.93 50.23
C GLU A 389 0.28 13.41 50.12
N GLY A 390 0.48 12.82 48.94
CA GLY A 390 0.12 11.42 48.67
C GLY A 390 -1.40 11.16 48.66
N ALA A 391 -2.20 12.23 48.49
CA ALA A 391 -3.65 12.20 48.49
C ALA A 391 -4.23 12.01 47.08
N ALA A 392 -5.52 11.71 47.00
CA ALA A 392 -6.20 11.60 45.71
C ALA A 392 -6.27 12.95 44.99
N ASP A 393 -5.98 12.96 43.68
CA ASP A 393 -6.02 14.18 42.86
C ASP A 393 -7.47 14.62 42.57
N PRO A 394 -7.97 15.72 43.16
CA PRO A 394 -9.35 16.13 43.01
C PRO A 394 -9.70 16.52 41.57
N PHE A 395 -8.74 17.07 40.82
CA PHE A 395 -8.94 17.41 39.40
C PHE A 395 -9.20 16.16 38.57
N LEU A 396 -8.37 15.12 38.73
CA LEU A 396 -8.57 13.88 37.98
C LEU A 396 -9.84 13.14 38.41
N GLN A 397 -10.19 13.16 39.70
CA GLN A 397 -11.43 12.55 40.17
C GLN A 397 -12.64 13.19 39.49
N GLU A 398 -12.67 14.52 39.42
CA GLU A 398 -13.77 15.25 38.78
C GLU A 398 -13.78 15.07 37.26
N LEU A 399 -12.63 15.18 36.60
CA LEU A 399 -12.50 14.89 35.17
C LEU A 399 -13.00 13.48 34.84
N ASN A 400 -12.55 12.46 35.57
CA ASN A 400 -12.95 11.08 35.36
C ASN A 400 -14.46 10.88 35.59
N ARG A 401 -15.02 11.47 36.66
CA ARG A 401 -16.46 11.39 36.94
C ARG A 401 -17.29 12.05 35.84
N ASN A 402 -16.92 13.25 35.41
CA ASN A 402 -17.68 13.99 34.41
C ASN A 402 -17.56 13.34 33.03
N MET A 403 -16.38 12.83 32.66
CA MET A 403 -16.21 12.05 31.42
C MET A 403 -17.06 10.77 31.45
N ASN A 404 -17.06 10.01 32.54
CA ASN A 404 -17.91 8.81 32.67
C ASN A 404 -19.41 9.16 32.54
N THR A 405 -19.85 10.26 33.15
CA THR A 405 -21.21 10.78 32.98
C THR A 405 -21.50 11.13 31.52
N ALA A 406 -20.58 11.83 30.84
CA ALA A 406 -20.71 12.17 29.43
C ALA A 406 -20.85 10.93 28.54
N PHE A 407 -20.02 9.90 28.75
CA PHE A 407 -20.14 8.61 28.06
C PHE A 407 -21.51 7.94 28.29
N GLY A 408 -22.09 8.08 29.48
CA GLY A 408 -23.42 7.56 29.82
C GLY A 408 -24.58 8.32 29.19
N GLN A 409 -24.37 9.56 28.75
CA GLN A 409 -25.38 10.40 28.10
C GLN A 409 -25.45 10.21 26.58
N VAL A 410 -24.40 9.65 25.95
CA VAL A 410 -24.39 9.42 24.50
C VAL A 410 -25.29 8.24 24.12
N THR A 411 -26.39 8.53 23.45
CA THR A 411 -27.39 7.54 22.99
C THR A 411 -27.13 7.05 21.57
N ALA A 412 -26.48 7.84 20.72
CA ALA A 412 -26.14 7.50 19.34
C ALA A 412 -24.64 7.76 19.10
N TRP A 413 -23.91 6.71 18.72
CA TRP A 413 -22.48 6.79 18.44
C TRP A 413 -22.23 6.93 16.93
N PRO A 414 -21.41 7.89 16.48
CA PRO A 414 -21.13 8.08 15.06
C PRO A 414 -20.48 6.86 14.41
N ALA A 415 -20.78 6.62 13.13
CA ALA A 415 -20.22 5.50 12.38
C ALA A 415 -18.87 5.81 11.70
N HIS A 416 -18.50 7.09 11.60
CA HIS A 416 -17.28 7.54 10.93
C HIS A 416 -16.00 7.20 11.69
N ASP A 417 -14.87 7.22 10.98
CA ASP A 417 -13.53 7.20 11.57
C ASP A 417 -12.75 8.44 11.11
N LEU A 418 -12.34 9.28 12.05
CA LEU A 418 -11.57 10.50 11.80
C LEU A 418 -10.06 10.24 11.67
N PHE A 419 -9.56 9.05 12.02
CA PHE A 419 -8.11 8.78 11.93
C PHE A 419 -7.53 8.97 10.52
N PRO A 420 -8.17 8.51 9.41
CA PRO A 420 -7.65 8.74 8.07
C PRO A 420 -7.67 10.21 7.66
N GLN A 421 -8.63 10.99 8.16
CA GLN A 421 -8.75 12.42 7.88
C GLN A 421 -7.65 13.25 8.57
N LEU A 422 -7.14 12.73 9.69
CA LEU A 422 -6.05 13.32 10.48
C LEU A 422 -4.71 12.60 10.25
N ALA A 423 -4.60 11.82 9.17
CA ALA A 423 -3.36 11.19 8.75
C ALA A 423 -2.34 12.23 8.26
N ARG A 424 -1.09 12.09 8.72
CA ARG A 424 -0.01 13.01 8.34
C ARG A 424 0.74 12.58 7.09
N GLU A 425 0.73 11.29 6.76
CA GLU A 425 1.53 10.75 5.66
C GLU A 425 0.74 10.65 4.35
N THR A 426 1.45 10.54 3.23
CA THR A 426 0.90 10.08 1.94
C THR A 426 1.54 8.78 1.54
N LEU A 427 0.73 7.90 0.95
CA LEU A 427 1.15 6.64 0.37
C LEU A 427 1.48 6.83 -1.12
N ASN A 428 2.66 6.35 -1.52
CA ASN A 428 3.15 6.35 -2.89
C ASN A 428 3.37 4.91 -3.37
N ALA A 429 3.32 4.71 -4.68
CA ALA A 429 3.58 3.43 -5.33
C ALA A 429 4.57 3.62 -6.49
N SER A 430 5.41 2.62 -6.75
CA SER A 430 6.41 2.67 -7.83
C SER A 430 5.83 2.77 -9.23
N SER A 431 4.57 2.36 -9.42
CA SER A 431 3.81 2.54 -10.66
C SER A 431 2.33 2.70 -10.34
N GLU A 432 1.62 3.47 -11.17
CA GLU A 432 0.15 3.55 -11.15
C GLU A 432 -0.51 2.52 -12.08
N ARG A 433 0.28 1.85 -12.93
CA ARG A 433 -0.19 0.81 -13.87
C ARG A 433 0.83 -0.32 -14.04
N LEU A 434 0.36 -1.55 -13.97
CA LEU A 434 1.12 -2.76 -14.32
C LEU A 434 0.48 -3.40 -15.56
N THR A 435 1.31 -3.82 -16.51
CA THR A 435 0.85 -4.42 -17.77
C THR A 435 1.50 -5.79 -17.95
N PHE A 436 0.69 -6.83 -18.14
CA PHE A 436 1.10 -8.19 -18.41
C PHE A 436 0.62 -8.60 -19.80
N VAL A 437 1.41 -9.44 -20.48
CA VAL A 437 1.08 -9.95 -21.80
C VAL A 437 1.27 -11.45 -21.85
N TYR A 438 0.24 -12.16 -22.30
CA TYR A 438 0.19 -13.61 -22.39
C TYR A 438 -0.28 -14.06 -23.78
N GLN A 439 0.38 -15.06 -24.34
CA GLN A 439 -0.09 -15.79 -25.51
C GLN A 439 -0.70 -17.12 -25.07
N VAL A 440 -1.89 -17.45 -25.56
CA VAL A 440 -2.55 -18.73 -25.27
C VAL A 440 -1.62 -19.90 -25.61
N GLY A 441 -1.41 -20.81 -24.66
CA GLY A 441 -0.49 -21.95 -24.79
C GLY A 441 0.97 -21.65 -24.47
N GLY A 442 1.34 -20.37 -24.31
CA GLY A 442 2.68 -19.94 -23.89
C GLY A 442 2.92 -20.03 -22.38
N ALA A 443 4.12 -19.61 -21.95
CA ALA A 443 4.47 -19.49 -20.54
C ALA A 443 3.72 -18.31 -19.88
N ALA A 444 3.39 -18.44 -18.59
CA ALA A 444 2.78 -17.36 -17.85
C ALA A 444 3.74 -16.16 -17.70
N PRO A 445 3.24 -14.91 -17.71
CA PRO A 445 4.09 -13.72 -17.58
C PRO A 445 4.82 -13.71 -16.22
N PRO A 446 6.09 -13.26 -16.17
CA PRO A 446 6.80 -13.14 -14.91
C PRO A 446 6.11 -12.11 -13.98
N PRO A 447 6.14 -12.33 -12.65
CA PRO A 447 5.60 -11.35 -11.69
C PRO A 447 6.33 -10.00 -11.77
N GLN A 448 5.61 -8.91 -11.52
CA GLN A 448 6.15 -7.55 -11.43
C GLN A 448 6.12 -7.04 -9.99
N THR A 449 7.14 -6.26 -9.60
CA THR A 449 7.24 -5.71 -8.24
C THR A 449 6.57 -4.35 -8.13
N LEU A 450 5.61 -4.24 -7.21
CA LEU A 450 5.00 -2.98 -6.77
C LEU A 450 5.63 -2.55 -5.43
N THR A 451 6.41 -1.47 -5.43
CA THR A 451 7.00 -0.92 -4.20
C THR A 451 6.11 0.20 -3.66
N LEU A 452 5.72 0.10 -2.40
CA LEU A 452 4.93 1.08 -1.66
C LEU A 452 5.84 1.88 -0.73
N THR A 453 5.73 3.21 -0.74
CA THR A 453 6.50 4.12 0.14
C THR A 453 5.60 5.16 0.80
N SER A 454 6.09 5.83 1.83
CA SER A 454 5.38 6.94 2.50
C SER A 454 6.20 8.23 2.47
N SER A 455 5.55 9.38 2.66
CA SER A 455 6.20 10.70 2.69
C SER A 455 7.16 10.93 3.86
N GLY A 456 6.99 10.18 4.95
CA GLY A 456 7.70 10.38 6.20
C GLY A 456 7.90 9.05 6.91
N MET A 457 7.22 8.84 8.03
CA MET A 457 7.39 7.59 8.79
C MET A 457 6.81 6.39 8.04
N PRO A 458 7.35 5.18 8.27
CA PRO A 458 6.73 3.93 7.85
C PRO A 458 5.25 3.87 8.28
N ILE A 459 4.38 3.51 7.34
CA ILE A 459 2.95 3.26 7.57
C ILE A 459 2.59 1.87 7.05
N TYR A 460 1.61 1.22 7.66
CA TYR A 460 1.10 -0.03 7.12
C TYR A 460 0.22 0.23 5.91
N ALA A 461 0.50 -0.44 4.80
CA ALA A 461 -0.36 -0.44 3.63
C ALA A 461 -0.82 -1.87 3.35
N SER A 462 -2.13 -2.07 3.30
CA SER A 462 -2.76 -3.29 2.81
C SER A 462 -2.99 -3.17 1.31
N ALA A 463 -2.82 -4.26 0.57
CA ALA A 463 -3.05 -4.32 -0.86
C ALA A 463 -3.91 -5.55 -1.17
N ALA A 464 -4.95 -5.36 -1.96
CA ALA A 464 -5.81 -6.44 -2.42
C ALA A 464 -6.29 -6.19 -3.86
N PRO A 465 -6.38 -7.23 -4.70
CA PRO A 465 -7.11 -7.15 -5.96
C PRO A 465 -8.55 -6.69 -5.73
N ALA A 466 -9.10 -5.91 -6.66
CA ALA A 466 -10.51 -5.56 -6.66
C ALA A 466 -11.38 -6.83 -6.72
N ALA A 467 -12.55 -6.80 -6.06
CA ALA A 467 -13.48 -7.93 -6.00
C ALA A 467 -13.82 -8.45 -7.40
N GLY A 468 -13.98 -9.77 -7.52
CA GLY A 468 -14.28 -10.43 -8.79
C GLY A 468 -13.07 -10.72 -9.70
N THR A 469 -11.84 -10.46 -9.23
CA THR A 469 -10.62 -10.75 -10.02
C THR A 469 -10.03 -12.11 -9.64
N SER A 470 -10.12 -13.11 -10.52
CA SER A 470 -9.56 -14.47 -10.30
C SER A 470 -8.18 -14.70 -10.92
N TRP A 471 -7.83 -13.91 -11.93
CA TRP A 471 -6.58 -14.02 -12.68
C TRP A 471 -5.43 -13.18 -12.10
N LEU A 472 -5.65 -12.38 -11.05
CA LEU A 472 -4.63 -11.51 -10.43
C LEU A 472 -4.30 -11.99 -9.02
N ARG A 473 -3.01 -12.11 -8.69
CA ARG A 473 -2.52 -12.57 -7.39
C ARG A 473 -1.42 -11.66 -6.85
N LEU A 474 -1.39 -11.52 -5.53
CA LEU A 474 -0.33 -10.87 -4.77
C LEU A 474 0.35 -11.93 -3.89
N ASP A 475 1.66 -11.86 -3.72
CA ASP A 475 2.39 -12.74 -2.79
C ASP A 475 2.04 -12.46 -1.32
N ARG A 476 1.71 -11.21 -1.01
CA ARG A 476 1.27 -10.75 0.31
C ARG A 476 0.21 -9.67 0.23
N ALA A 477 -0.62 -9.58 1.27
CA ALA A 477 -1.72 -8.64 1.38
C ALA A 477 -1.33 -7.26 1.93
N GLY A 478 -0.04 -6.99 2.14
CA GLY A 478 0.43 -5.70 2.67
C GLY A 478 1.80 -5.74 3.35
N GLY A 479 2.16 -4.61 3.94
CA GLY A 479 3.40 -4.43 4.71
C GLY A 479 3.61 -2.98 5.15
N TYR A 480 4.59 -2.76 6.03
CA TYR A 480 5.06 -1.43 6.40
C TYR A 480 5.94 -0.84 5.31
N THR A 481 5.74 0.44 4.98
CA THR A 481 6.55 1.13 3.98
C THR A 481 8.00 1.33 4.45
N PRO A 482 9.02 1.14 3.59
CA PRO A 482 8.92 0.64 2.22
C PRO A 482 8.58 -0.86 2.16
N ALA A 483 7.56 -1.21 1.38
CA ALA A 483 7.12 -2.60 1.17
C ALA A 483 7.11 -2.95 -0.32
N SER A 484 7.69 -4.08 -0.70
CA SER A 484 7.66 -4.61 -2.07
C SER A 484 6.69 -5.77 -2.22
N ILE A 485 5.66 -5.61 -3.04
CA ILE A 485 4.63 -6.63 -3.28
C ILE A 485 4.85 -7.22 -4.66
N SER A 486 4.95 -8.54 -4.75
CA SER A 486 5.05 -9.24 -6.03
C SER A 486 3.65 -9.46 -6.60
N VAL A 487 3.42 -8.92 -7.80
CA VAL A 487 2.15 -8.98 -8.52
C VAL A 487 2.27 -9.97 -9.66
N ALA A 488 1.45 -11.03 -9.64
CA ALA A 488 1.44 -12.08 -10.66
C ALA A 488 0.06 -12.23 -11.29
N VAL A 489 0.03 -12.71 -12.53
CA VAL A 489 -1.21 -13.04 -13.24
C VAL A 489 -1.29 -14.54 -13.55
N ASN A 490 -2.50 -15.10 -13.48
CA ASN A 490 -2.80 -16.46 -13.88
C ASN A 490 -3.73 -16.42 -15.11
N PRO A 491 -3.19 -16.60 -16.32
CA PRO A 491 -3.98 -16.49 -17.54
C PRO A 491 -4.69 -17.80 -17.95
N ALA A 492 -4.53 -18.89 -17.18
CA ALA A 492 -5.08 -20.19 -17.54
C ALA A 492 -6.62 -20.13 -17.72
N GLY A 493 -7.10 -20.60 -18.88
CA GLY A 493 -8.52 -20.63 -19.22
C GLY A 493 -9.11 -19.31 -19.72
N LEU A 494 -8.32 -18.23 -19.79
CA LEU A 494 -8.76 -16.96 -20.36
C LEU A 494 -8.79 -17.03 -21.90
N GLN A 495 -9.84 -16.47 -22.49
CA GLN A 495 -9.93 -16.29 -23.94
C GLN A 495 -9.10 -15.08 -24.40
N PRO A 496 -8.69 -15.02 -25.68
CA PRO A 496 -8.06 -13.82 -26.25
C PRO A 496 -8.87 -12.54 -25.98
N GLY A 497 -8.19 -11.48 -25.57
CA GLY A 497 -8.81 -10.21 -25.18
C GLY A 497 -8.00 -9.42 -24.13
N GLU A 498 -8.50 -8.24 -23.78
CA GLU A 498 -7.92 -7.39 -22.74
C GLU A 498 -8.70 -7.55 -21.42
N TYR A 499 -7.99 -7.88 -20.34
CA TYR A 499 -8.52 -8.03 -19.00
C TYR A 499 -7.98 -6.88 -18.14
N SER A 500 -8.89 -6.13 -17.53
CA SER A 500 -8.54 -5.01 -16.64
C SER A 500 -8.97 -5.30 -15.21
N ALA A 501 -8.07 -5.07 -14.27
CA ALA A 501 -8.32 -5.12 -12.84
C ALA A 501 -7.63 -3.95 -12.15
N ALA A 502 -7.79 -3.87 -10.83
CA ALA A 502 -7.02 -2.93 -10.02
C ALA A 502 -6.57 -3.59 -8.72
N ILE A 503 -5.44 -3.13 -8.20
CA ILE A 503 -5.01 -3.39 -6.82
C ILE A 503 -5.41 -2.17 -6.01
N ASN A 504 -6.27 -2.36 -5.02
CA ASN A 504 -6.62 -1.32 -4.06
C ASN A 504 -5.62 -1.39 -2.91
N VAL A 505 -4.87 -0.30 -2.74
CA VAL A 505 -3.91 -0.14 -1.65
C VAL A 505 -4.50 0.80 -0.61
N VAL A 506 -4.77 0.27 0.58
CA VAL A 506 -5.42 0.97 1.68
C VAL A 506 -4.47 1.10 2.86
N SER A 507 -4.36 2.31 3.40
CA SER A 507 -3.68 2.61 4.65
C SER A 507 -4.53 3.59 5.43
N THR A 508 -4.84 3.29 6.69
CA THR A 508 -5.57 4.21 7.57
C THR A 508 -4.76 5.42 7.99
N ASP A 509 -3.46 5.41 7.68
CA ASP A 509 -2.47 6.38 8.14
C ASP A 509 -1.94 7.23 6.98
N ALA A 510 -2.55 7.10 5.80
CA ALA A 510 -2.29 7.93 4.63
C ALA A 510 -3.52 8.77 4.23
N ARG A 511 -3.32 10.08 4.06
CA ARG A 511 -4.39 11.02 3.66
C ARG A 511 -4.90 10.84 2.23
N ASN A 512 -4.10 10.21 1.37
CA ASN A 512 -4.43 9.94 -0.04
C ASN A 512 -4.84 8.48 -0.28
N SER A 513 -5.35 7.81 0.76
CA SER A 513 -5.83 6.44 0.69
C SER A 513 -7.36 6.38 0.44
N PRO A 514 -7.88 5.43 -0.36
CA PRO A 514 -7.17 4.37 -1.07
C PRO A 514 -6.39 4.85 -2.30
N ARG A 515 -5.28 4.18 -2.61
CA ARG A 515 -4.55 4.30 -3.89
C ARG A 515 -4.93 3.13 -4.79
N ARG A 516 -5.28 3.40 -6.04
CA ARG A 516 -5.69 2.38 -7.01
C ARG A 516 -4.61 2.19 -8.06
N ILE A 517 -4.06 0.98 -8.16
CA ILE A 517 -3.05 0.62 -9.17
C ILE A 517 -3.76 -0.17 -10.26
N ALA A 518 -3.75 0.33 -11.49
CA ALA A 518 -4.35 -0.37 -12.63
C ALA A 518 -3.52 -1.61 -12.99
N VAL A 519 -4.17 -2.73 -13.29
CA VAL A 519 -3.51 -3.92 -13.81
C VAL A 519 -4.20 -4.33 -15.10
N VAL A 520 -3.44 -4.40 -16.19
CA VAL A 520 -3.94 -4.83 -17.50
C VAL A 520 -3.23 -6.12 -17.88
N LEU A 521 -4.00 -7.15 -18.24
CA LEU A 521 -3.52 -8.38 -18.84
C LEU A 521 -4.07 -8.47 -20.27
N ARG A 522 -3.17 -8.51 -21.25
CA ARG A 522 -3.53 -8.75 -22.65
C ARG A 522 -3.28 -10.21 -23.00
N VAL A 523 -4.34 -10.90 -23.42
CA VAL A 523 -4.31 -12.29 -23.86
C VAL A 523 -4.40 -12.33 -25.37
N PHE A 524 -3.39 -12.86 -26.03
CA PHE A 524 -3.31 -13.02 -27.47
C PHE A 524 -3.65 -14.45 -27.87
N ALA A 525 -4.40 -14.60 -28.97
CA ALA A 525 -4.58 -15.88 -29.63
C ALA A 525 -3.25 -16.40 -30.19
N ASP A 526 -3.19 -17.69 -30.49
CA ASP A 526 -2.10 -18.24 -31.29
C ASP A 526 -2.14 -17.66 -32.71
N VAL A 527 -0.96 -17.51 -33.33
CA VAL A 527 -0.85 -16.95 -34.69
C VAL A 527 -1.00 -18.08 -35.69
N ALA A 528 -2.11 -18.10 -36.42
CA ALA A 528 -2.37 -19.11 -37.45
C ALA A 528 -1.76 -18.66 -38.79
N VAL A 529 -0.96 -19.51 -39.42
CA VAL A 529 -0.38 -19.22 -40.73
C VAL A 529 -1.13 -19.96 -41.84
N ARG A 530 -1.50 -19.21 -42.88
CA ARG A 530 -2.26 -19.69 -44.04
C ARG A 530 -1.61 -19.24 -45.33
N ASN A 531 -1.80 -20.01 -46.38
CA ASN A 531 -1.42 -19.60 -47.73
C ASN A 531 -2.35 -18.44 -48.17
N ALA A 532 -1.78 -17.33 -48.67
CA ALA A 532 -2.55 -16.12 -48.93
C ALA A 532 -3.55 -16.25 -50.09
N ALA A 533 -3.26 -17.13 -51.06
CA ALA A 533 -4.09 -17.33 -52.24
C ALA A 533 -5.31 -18.22 -51.94
N SER A 534 -5.10 -19.25 -51.12
CA SER A 534 -6.12 -20.25 -50.78
C SER A 534 -6.87 -19.99 -49.47
N LEU A 535 -6.27 -19.24 -48.54
CA LEU A 535 -6.68 -19.14 -47.14
C LEU A 535 -6.77 -20.50 -46.41
N ALA A 536 -6.18 -21.55 -46.99
CA ALA A 536 -6.11 -22.86 -46.37
C ALA A 536 -4.93 -22.95 -45.39
N PRO A 537 -5.08 -23.68 -44.27
CA PRO A 537 -3.94 -24.01 -43.42
C PRO A 537 -3.09 -25.09 -44.11
N GLY A 538 -1.78 -25.04 -43.92
CA GLY A 538 -0.87 -26.03 -44.52
C GLY A 538 0.56 -25.53 -44.55
N PRO A 539 1.50 -26.37 -45.03
CA PRO A 539 2.88 -25.95 -45.22
C PRO A 539 2.97 -24.82 -46.25
N VAL A 540 4.00 -23.99 -46.11
CA VAL A 540 4.27 -22.82 -46.98
C VAL A 540 5.64 -22.96 -47.63
N ALA A 541 5.83 -22.41 -48.83
CA ALA A 541 7.10 -22.52 -49.54
C ALA A 541 7.93 -21.24 -49.42
N PRO A 542 9.27 -21.29 -49.55
CA PRO A 542 10.09 -20.12 -49.77
C PRO A 542 9.53 -19.27 -50.92
N GLU A 543 9.59 -17.95 -50.77
CA GLU A 543 9.05 -16.97 -51.71
C GLU A 543 7.54 -17.06 -51.96
N SER A 544 6.78 -17.78 -51.13
CA SER A 544 5.30 -17.75 -51.17
C SER A 544 4.74 -16.59 -50.36
N LEU A 545 3.55 -16.13 -50.75
CA LEU A 545 2.78 -15.14 -50.01
C LEU A 545 1.90 -15.85 -48.98
N VAL A 546 2.00 -15.43 -47.72
CA VAL A 546 1.30 -16.06 -46.59
C VAL A 546 0.63 -15.01 -45.73
N VAL A 547 -0.42 -15.43 -45.03
CA VAL A 547 -1.17 -14.63 -44.06
C VAL A 547 -0.96 -15.24 -42.68
N ALA A 548 -0.49 -14.42 -41.74
CA ALA A 548 -0.54 -14.71 -40.31
C ALA A 548 -1.81 -14.06 -39.73
N GLU A 549 -2.78 -14.88 -39.36
CA GLU A 549 -4.01 -14.46 -38.67
C GLU A 549 -3.80 -14.45 -37.16
N GLY A 550 -4.28 -13.41 -36.50
CA GLY A 550 -4.16 -13.23 -35.06
C GLY A 550 -5.02 -12.08 -34.58
N SER A 551 -4.74 -11.54 -33.40
CA SER A 551 -5.48 -10.41 -32.86
C SER A 551 -4.53 -9.41 -32.21
N GLY A 552 -4.78 -8.12 -32.38
CA GLY A 552 -4.04 -7.07 -31.67
C GLY A 552 -2.68 -6.74 -32.29
N PHE A 553 -2.50 -7.01 -33.58
CA PHE A 553 -1.36 -6.49 -34.33
C PHE A 553 -1.49 -4.98 -34.49
N ASP A 554 -0.42 -4.25 -34.21
CA ASP A 554 -0.31 -2.81 -34.46
C ASP A 554 0.45 -2.49 -35.75
N GLU A 555 0.52 -1.21 -36.11
CA GLU A 555 1.24 -0.75 -37.31
C GLU A 555 2.75 -1.03 -37.25
N THR A 556 3.29 -1.32 -36.07
CA THR A 556 4.71 -1.64 -35.86
C THR A 556 5.00 -3.13 -35.95
N ALA A 557 3.98 -3.96 -36.19
CA ALA A 557 4.13 -5.40 -36.20
C ALA A 557 5.20 -5.85 -37.22
N SER A 558 6.11 -6.70 -36.76
CA SER A 558 7.19 -7.27 -37.57
C SER A 558 7.18 -8.79 -37.48
N VAL A 559 7.76 -9.45 -38.49
CA VAL A 559 7.77 -10.90 -38.64
C VAL A 559 9.20 -11.40 -38.74
N ARG A 560 9.48 -12.51 -38.05
CA ARG A 560 10.70 -13.31 -38.15
C ARG A 560 10.32 -14.77 -38.36
N ILE A 561 10.92 -15.43 -39.35
CA ILE A 561 10.63 -16.85 -39.66
C ILE A 561 11.93 -17.57 -39.97
N GLY A 562 12.15 -18.77 -39.41
CA GLY A 562 13.39 -19.52 -39.66
C GLY A 562 14.66 -18.83 -39.20
N GLY A 563 14.55 -17.93 -38.21
CA GLY A 563 15.67 -17.11 -37.75
C GLY A 563 15.98 -15.89 -38.65
N VAL A 564 15.34 -15.76 -39.81
CA VAL A 564 15.48 -14.61 -40.70
C VAL A 564 14.64 -13.45 -40.18
N ALA A 565 15.31 -12.39 -39.72
CA ALA A 565 14.68 -11.13 -39.30
C ALA A 565 14.27 -10.28 -40.52
N ASP A 566 13.49 -9.22 -40.27
CA ASP A 566 13.08 -8.22 -41.27
C ASP A 566 12.34 -8.79 -42.48
N VAL A 567 11.47 -9.79 -42.23
CA VAL A 567 10.60 -10.34 -43.26
C VAL A 567 9.70 -9.24 -43.82
N ASN A 568 9.62 -9.14 -45.15
CA ASN A 568 8.83 -8.10 -45.80
C ASN A 568 7.33 -8.33 -45.59
N VAL A 569 6.75 -7.56 -44.68
CA VAL A 569 5.30 -7.53 -44.41
C VAL A 569 4.64 -6.53 -45.35
N THR A 570 3.90 -7.06 -46.32
CA THR A 570 3.22 -6.32 -47.38
C THR A 570 1.90 -5.71 -46.93
N GLU A 571 1.29 -6.24 -45.87
CA GLU A 571 0.05 -5.71 -45.30
C GLU A 571 0.01 -5.90 -43.77
N ARG A 572 -0.43 -4.85 -43.07
CA ARG A 572 -0.65 -4.87 -41.61
C ARG A 572 -2.08 -4.49 -41.29
N ARG A 573 -2.78 -5.34 -40.56
CA ARG A 573 -4.12 -5.06 -40.00
C ARG A 573 -4.22 -5.61 -38.58
N PRO A 574 -5.17 -5.12 -37.76
CA PRO A 574 -5.35 -5.60 -36.39
C PRO A 574 -5.61 -7.11 -36.26
N ASP A 575 -6.15 -7.75 -37.30
CA ASP A 575 -6.51 -9.17 -37.35
C ASP A 575 -5.58 -10.04 -38.21
N ARG A 576 -4.70 -9.44 -39.02
CA ARG A 576 -3.85 -10.18 -39.96
C ARG A 576 -2.59 -9.43 -40.39
N LEU A 577 -1.54 -10.18 -40.69
CA LEU A 577 -0.34 -9.73 -41.39
C LEU A 577 -0.18 -10.54 -42.67
N THR A 578 0.07 -9.88 -43.80
CA THR A 578 0.45 -10.55 -45.06
C THR A 578 1.92 -10.31 -45.32
N PHE A 579 2.69 -11.36 -45.62
CA PHE A 579 4.13 -11.27 -45.84
C PHE A 579 4.64 -12.34 -46.82
N VAL A 580 5.84 -12.12 -47.36
CA VAL A 580 6.51 -13.08 -48.24
C VAL A 580 7.47 -13.94 -47.42
N VAL A 581 7.38 -15.26 -47.56
CA VAL A 581 8.32 -16.19 -46.94
C VAL A 581 9.73 -15.97 -47.54
N PRO A 582 10.77 -15.74 -46.74
CA PRO A 582 12.13 -15.52 -47.25
C PRO A 582 12.64 -16.65 -48.14
N ALA A 583 13.43 -16.29 -49.15
CA ALA A 583 14.12 -17.25 -50.00
C ALA A 583 15.16 -18.07 -49.20
N GLY A 584 15.39 -19.32 -49.61
CA GLY A 584 16.46 -20.16 -49.07
C GLY A 584 16.18 -20.81 -47.70
N LEU A 585 14.96 -20.71 -47.17
CA LEU A 585 14.58 -21.46 -45.96
C LEU A 585 14.53 -22.97 -46.25
N PRO A 586 15.15 -23.81 -45.39
CA PRO A 586 15.11 -25.26 -45.57
C PRO A 586 13.71 -25.81 -45.30
N ALA A 587 13.36 -26.91 -45.98
CA ALA A 587 12.13 -27.63 -45.70
C ALA A 587 12.15 -28.23 -44.29
N GLY A 588 11.01 -28.19 -43.60
CA GLY A 588 10.84 -28.68 -42.23
C GLY A 588 10.09 -27.70 -41.33
N ASP A 589 9.91 -28.08 -40.07
CA ASP A 589 9.26 -27.21 -39.07
C ASP A 589 10.18 -26.06 -38.65
N THR A 590 9.62 -24.87 -38.54
CA THR A 590 10.31 -23.68 -38.02
C THR A 590 9.40 -22.82 -37.16
N ASP A 591 10.01 -21.96 -36.33
CA ASP A 591 9.31 -20.90 -35.63
C ASP A 591 8.98 -19.73 -36.55
N LEU A 592 7.75 -19.23 -36.39
CA LEU A 592 7.32 -17.88 -36.75
C LEU A 592 7.22 -17.06 -35.46
N VAL A 593 7.86 -15.90 -35.45
CA VAL A 593 7.76 -14.93 -34.37
C VAL A 593 7.21 -13.63 -34.92
N VAL A 594 6.06 -13.20 -34.40
CA VAL A 594 5.47 -11.89 -34.68
C VAL A 594 5.74 -10.99 -33.49
N THR A 595 6.43 -9.88 -33.71
CA THR A 595 6.65 -8.88 -32.66
C THR A 595 5.67 -7.73 -32.85
N THR A 596 4.80 -7.47 -31.87
CA THR A 596 3.85 -6.34 -31.90
C THR A 596 3.72 -5.72 -30.52
N ALA A 597 3.63 -4.39 -30.43
CA ALA A 597 3.61 -3.66 -29.16
C ALA A 597 4.69 -4.11 -28.13
N GLY A 598 5.88 -4.51 -28.62
CA GLY A 598 6.97 -5.03 -27.79
C GLY A 598 6.79 -6.47 -27.27
N THR A 599 5.79 -7.21 -27.76
CA THR A 599 5.49 -8.60 -27.42
C THR A 599 5.85 -9.52 -28.57
N GLU A 600 6.55 -10.63 -28.30
CA GLU A 600 6.75 -11.71 -29.25
C GLU A 600 5.64 -12.76 -29.12
N LEU A 601 4.88 -12.96 -30.20
CA LEU A 601 3.93 -14.05 -30.38
C LEU A 601 4.59 -15.13 -31.23
N ARG A 602 4.51 -16.39 -30.82
CA ARG A 602 5.26 -17.50 -31.42
C ARG A 602 4.32 -18.58 -31.94
N SER A 603 4.53 -19.03 -33.16
CA SER A 603 3.79 -20.14 -33.76
C SER A 603 4.75 -21.06 -34.51
N ARG A 604 4.34 -22.31 -34.76
CA ARG A 604 5.10 -23.25 -35.59
C ARG A 604 4.53 -23.30 -37.00
N VAL A 605 5.42 -23.22 -37.98
CA VAL A 605 5.10 -23.25 -39.40
C VAL A 605 5.93 -24.33 -40.06
N GLN A 606 5.32 -25.09 -40.96
CA GLN A 606 6.04 -26.07 -41.77
C GLN A 606 6.45 -25.44 -43.10
N ILE A 607 7.74 -25.42 -43.41
CA ILE A 607 8.28 -25.03 -44.70
C ILE A 607 8.31 -26.25 -45.61
N ALA A 608 7.62 -26.20 -46.75
CA ALA A 608 7.72 -27.20 -47.80
C ALA A 608 8.65 -26.72 -48.93
N GLY A 609 9.19 -27.66 -49.71
CA GLY A 609 9.93 -27.32 -50.93
C GLY A 609 9.07 -26.59 -51.97
N ALA A 610 7.77 -26.90 -52.01
CA ALA A 610 6.74 -26.22 -52.79
C ALA A 610 5.36 -26.44 -52.14
N ALA A 611 4.47 -25.46 -52.19
CA ALA A 611 3.12 -25.54 -51.64
C ALA A 611 2.18 -24.64 -52.45
N PRO A 612 1.36 -25.19 -53.38
CA PRO A 612 0.63 -24.38 -54.34
C PRO A 612 -0.60 -23.72 -53.70
N GLY A 613 -0.87 -22.48 -54.09
CA GLY A 613 -2.17 -21.82 -53.87
C GLY A 613 -2.55 -21.01 -55.10
N LEU A 614 -3.80 -21.06 -55.51
CA LEU A 614 -4.33 -20.32 -56.65
C LEU A 614 -5.07 -19.08 -56.15
N PHE A 615 -4.78 -17.91 -56.71
CA PHE A 615 -5.47 -16.70 -56.27
C PHE A 615 -6.91 -16.69 -56.78
N SER A 616 -7.85 -16.45 -55.87
CA SER A 616 -9.22 -16.10 -56.22
C SER A 616 -9.31 -14.60 -56.52
N ALA A 617 -10.16 -14.21 -57.47
CA ALA A 617 -10.48 -12.82 -57.76
C ALA A 617 -11.25 -12.14 -56.62
N ASP A 618 -11.87 -12.94 -55.75
CA ASP A 618 -12.51 -12.52 -54.52
C ASP A 618 -11.78 -13.05 -53.26
N ARG A 619 -12.25 -12.62 -52.07
CA ARG A 619 -11.65 -13.03 -50.79
C ARG A 619 -12.06 -14.42 -50.31
N SER A 620 -12.82 -15.19 -51.09
CA SER A 620 -13.36 -16.46 -50.60
C SER A 620 -12.33 -17.59 -50.59
N GLY A 621 -11.22 -17.44 -51.32
CA GLY A 621 -10.23 -18.50 -51.53
C GLY A 621 -10.75 -19.71 -52.31
N ARG A 622 -12.03 -19.72 -52.71
CA ARG A 622 -12.68 -20.76 -53.52
C ARG A 622 -13.57 -20.20 -54.62
N GLY A 623 -13.39 -18.92 -54.91
CA GLY A 623 -14.21 -18.16 -55.83
C GLY A 623 -13.70 -18.30 -57.24
N VAL A 624 -14.00 -17.30 -58.06
CA VAL A 624 -13.57 -17.27 -59.46
C VAL A 624 -12.05 -17.08 -59.52
N ALA A 625 -11.38 -17.82 -60.38
CA ALA A 625 -9.94 -17.74 -60.53
C ALA A 625 -9.48 -16.33 -60.96
N LEU A 626 -8.46 -15.79 -60.28
CA LEU A 626 -7.73 -14.62 -60.74
C LEU A 626 -6.83 -15.04 -61.91
N ALA A 627 -7.40 -15.09 -63.11
CA ALA A 627 -6.79 -15.71 -64.27
C ALA A 627 -7.17 -15.02 -65.59
N SER A 628 -6.42 -15.34 -66.64
CA SER A 628 -6.71 -14.97 -68.02
C SER A 628 -6.53 -16.15 -68.97
N PHE A 629 -7.33 -16.17 -70.02
CA PHE A 629 -7.20 -17.11 -71.13
C PHE A 629 -6.40 -16.47 -72.26
N GLN A 630 -5.49 -17.23 -72.87
CA GLN A 630 -4.92 -16.92 -74.17
C GLN A 630 -5.37 -17.96 -75.18
N ILE A 631 -5.83 -17.50 -76.34
CA ILE A 631 -6.49 -18.30 -77.36
C ILE A 631 -5.74 -18.08 -78.66
N THR A 632 -5.22 -19.16 -79.24
CA THR A 632 -4.55 -19.16 -80.55
C THR A 632 -5.47 -19.86 -81.55
N THR A 633 -5.99 -19.14 -82.54
CA THR A 633 -6.88 -19.72 -83.55
C THR A 633 -6.14 -20.65 -84.49
N ALA A 634 -6.87 -21.47 -85.27
CA ALA A 634 -6.26 -22.35 -86.29
C ALA A 634 -5.43 -21.59 -87.35
N GLY A 635 -5.69 -20.29 -87.54
CA GLY A 635 -4.92 -19.40 -88.42
C GLY A 635 -3.67 -18.78 -87.77
N GLY A 636 -3.39 -19.07 -86.50
CA GLY A 636 -2.24 -18.55 -85.75
C GLY A 636 -2.45 -17.19 -85.09
N GLU A 637 -3.68 -16.66 -85.08
CA GLU A 637 -3.99 -15.39 -84.41
C GLU A 637 -4.14 -15.59 -82.89
N GLU A 638 -3.43 -14.79 -82.09
CA GLU A 638 -3.49 -14.84 -80.63
C GLU A 638 -4.39 -13.73 -80.05
N ARG A 639 -5.29 -14.10 -79.14
CA ARG A 639 -6.14 -13.17 -78.39
C ARG A 639 -6.17 -13.52 -76.90
N SER A 640 -6.32 -12.51 -76.03
CA SER A 640 -6.48 -12.70 -74.59
C SER A 640 -7.93 -12.43 -74.16
N ALA A 641 -8.46 -13.23 -73.24
CA ALA A 641 -9.77 -13.03 -72.64
C ALA A 641 -9.65 -13.13 -71.10
N PRO A 642 -10.38 -12.31 -70.33
CA PRO A 642 -10.40 -12.44 -68.87
C PRO A 642 -11.16 -13.72 -68.45
N ALA A 643 -10.72 -14.37 -67.38
CA ALA A 643 -11.47 -15.49 -66.80
C ALA A 643 -12.56 -15.04 -65.80
N PHE A 644 -12.54 -13.76 -65.43
CA PHE A 644 -13.41 -13.20 -64.40
C PHE A 644 -13.73 -11.72 -64.69
N GLU A 645 -14.85 -11.24 -64.14
CA GLU A 645 -15.22 -9.83 -64.10
C GLU A 645 -15.79 -9.52 -62.71
N CYS A 646 -15.42 -8.38 -62.15
CA CYS A 646 -15.89 -7.94 -60.83
C CYS A 646 -16.76 -6.71 -60.96
N ALA A 647 -17.97 -6.75 -60.39
CA ALA A 647 -18.82 -5.58 -60.27
C ALA A 647 -18.21 -4.55 -59.29
N GLU A 648 -18.66 -3.29 -59.35
CA GLU A 648 -18.25 -2.25 -58.39
C GLU A 648 -18.54 -2.63 -56.93
N SER A 649 -19.51 -3.53 -56.70
CA SER A 649 -19.81 -4.10 -55.38
C SER A 649 -18.74 -5.06 -54.85
N GLY A 650 -17.72 -5.39 -55.65
CA GLY A 650 -16.63 -6.30 -55.29
C GLY A 650 -16.96 -7.79 -55.47
N ALA A 651 -18.15 -8.13 -55.97
CA ALA A 651 -18.51 -9.50 -56.32
C ALA A 651 -17.95 -9.86 -57.71
N CYS A 652 -17.14 -10.91 -57.78
CA CYS A 652 -16.54 -11.40 -59.02
C CYS A 652 -17.29 -12.62 -59.55
N THR A 653 -17.48 -12.68 -60.86
CA THR A 653 -18.16 -13.80 -61.55
C THR A 653 -17.27 -14.34 -62.67
N ALA A 654 -17.39 -15.64 -62.96
CA ALA A 654 -16.63 -16.28 -64.02
C ALA A 654 -17.20 -15.84 -65.38
N VAL A 655 -16.32 -15.33 -66.25
CA VAL A 655 -16.72 -14.93 -67.60
C VAL A 655 -16.75 -16.19 -68.46
N PRO A 656 -17.90 -16.56 -69.07
CA PRO A 656 -17.97 -17.73 -69.93
C PRO A 656 -17.06 -17.56 -71.15
N LEU A 657 -16.11 -18.48 -71.32
CA LEU A 657 -15.24 -18.51 -72.49
C LEU A 657 -15.78 -19.49 -73.55
N GLU A 658 -16.09 -18.97 -74.73
CA GLU A 658 -16.35 -19.82 -75.91
C GLU A 658 -15.03 -20.29 -76.54
N ILE A 659 -14.84 -21.61 -76.62
CA ILE A 659 -13.64 -22.23 -77.23
C ILE A 659 -13.87 -22.41 -78.74
N PRO A 660 -13.17 -21.65 -79.62
CA PRO A 660 -13.35 -21.80 -81.07
C PRO A 660 -12.87 -23.15 -81.58
N GLU A 661 -13.55 -23.70 -82.58
CA GLU A 661 -13.17 -24.97 -83.20
C GLU A 661 -11.76 -24.91 -83.79
N GLY A 662 -10.91 -25.88 -83.41
CA GLY A 662 -9.51 -25.93 -83.84
C GLY A 662 -8.56 -24.94 -83.16
N ALA A 663 -9.01 -24.16 -82.16
CA ALA A 663 -8.15 -23.27 -81.39
C ALA A 663 -7.39 -23.98 -80.27
N SER A 664 -6.17 -23.50 -79.97
CA SER A 664 -5.41 -23.86 -78.77
C SER A 664 -5.67 -22.84 -77.68
N VAL A 665 -6.12 -23.27 -76.49
CA VAL A 665 -6.42 -22.38 -75.36
C VAL A 665 -5.49 -22.70 -74.19
N VAL A 666 -4.88 -21.66 -73.62
CA VAL A 666 -4.13 -21.77 -72.37
C VAL A 666 -4.71 -20.84 -71.31
N LEU A 667 -4.80 -21.32 -70.07
CA LEU A 667 -5.27 -20.61 -68.90
C LEU A 667 -4.07 -20.21 -68.05
N ARG A 668 -3.84 -18.92 -67.84
CA ARG A 668 -2.80 -18.37 -66.97
C ARG A 668 -3.40 -17.97 -65.62
N LEU A 669 -2.97 -18.63 -64.56
CA LEU A 669 -3.46 -18.46 -63.19
C LEU A 669 -2.39 -17.80 -62.33
N ALA A 670 -2.76 -16.75 -61.60
CA ALA A 670 -1.93 -16.27 -60.52
C ALA A 670 -1.90 -17.31 -59.39
N ALA A 671 -0.70 -17.61 -58.91
CA ALA A 671 -0.43 -18.65 -57.93
C ALA A 671 0.66 -18.23 -56.95
N THR A 672 0.77 -18.96 -55.84
CA THR A 672 1.82 -18.79 -54.85
C THR A 672 2.41 -20.13 -54.44
N GLY A 673 3.67 -20.12 -54.00
CA GLY A 673 4.39 -21.31 -53.53
C GLY A 673 4.69 -22.37 -54.60
N VAL A 674 4.64 -21.97 -55.87
CA VAL A 674 5.08 -22.77 -57.03
C VAL A 674 6.47 -22.35 -57.54
N ARG A 675 7.07 -21.32 -56.92
CA ARG A 675 8.43 -20.88 -57.22
C ARG A 675 9.44 -21.97 -56.87
N GLY A 676 10.40 -22.22 -57.75
CA GLY A 676 11.48 -23.19 -57.48
C GLY A 676 11.10 -24.66 -57.65
N VAL A 677 9.87 -24.96 -58.10
CA VAL A 677 9.50 -26.30 -58.56
C VAL A 677 10.36 -26.66 -59.79
N ALA A 678 10.75 -27.94 -59.92
CA ALA A 678 11.68 -28.43 -60.96
C ALA A 678 11.10 -28.47 -62.40
N GLY A 679 10.34 -27.44 -62.76
CA GLY A 679 9.68 -27.29 -64.06
C GLY A 679 8.23 -27.79 -64.07
N PRO A 680 7.52 -27.62 -65.21
CA PRO A 680 6.09 -27.92 -65.33
C PRO A 680 5.73 -29.38 -65.06
N SER A 681 6.66 -30.32 -65.30
CA SER A 681 6.45 -31.76 -65.08
C SER A 681 6.34 -32.18 -63.60
N ALA A 682 6.75 -31.31 -62.67
CA ALA A 682 6.63 -31.54 -61.23
C ALA A 682 5.31 -30.99 -60.64
N ILE A 683 4.44 -30.44 -61.49
CA ILE A 683 3.10 -29.98 -61.13
C ILE A 683 2.08 -30.80 -61.94
N THR A 684 1.01 -31.21 -61.27
CA THR A 684 -0.18 -31.76 -61.94
C THR A 684 -1.35 -30.81 -61.74
N ALA A 685 -2.28 -30.78 -62.69
CA ALA A 685 -3.44 -29.90 -62.60
C ALA A 685 -4.69 -30.60 -63.12
N LYS A 686 -5.83 -30.23 -62.55
CA LYS A 686 -7.15 -30.68 -62.99
C LYS A 686 -8.05 -29.51 -63.28
N ILE A 687 -8.87 -29.66 -64.32
CA ILE A 687 -10.02 -28.78 -64.61
C ILE A 687 -11.27 -29.67 -64.62
N GLY A 688 -12.14 -29.48 -63.63
CA GLY A 688 -13.17 -30.46 -63.28
C GLY A 688 -12.52 -31.80 -62.90
N ASP A 689 -12.94 -32.88 -63.56
CA ASP A 689 -12.37 -34.22 -63.35
C ASP A 689 -11.22 -34.56 -64.33
N ALA A 690 -10.90 -33.68 -65.28
CA ALA A 690 -9.91 -33.95 -66.32
C ALA A 690 -8.50 -33.52 -65.89
N ASP A 691 -7.52 -34.40 -66.06
CA ASP A 691 -6.10 -34.06 -65.95
C ASP A 691 -5.68 -33.19 -67.13
N VAL A 692 -5.02 -32.07 -66.86
CA VAL A 692 -4.61 -31.10 -67.87
C VAL A 692 -3.10 -30.88 -67.88
N GLU A 693 -2.54 -30.59 -69.07
CA GLU A 693 -1.12 -30.30 -69.22
C GLU A 693 -0.76 -28.96 -68.57
N VAL A 694 0.23 -28.96 -67.68
CA VAL A 694 0.87 -27.74 -67.18
C VAL A 694 1.90 -27.30 -68.22
N ALA A 695 1.59 -26.27 -68.99
CA ALA A 695 2.43 -25.76 -70.06
C ALA A 695 3.66 -24.99 -69.54
N ALA A 696 3.47 -24.21 -68.48
CA ALA A 696 4.54 -23.40 -67.89
C ALA A 696 4.26 -23.05 -66.43
N VAL A 697 5.33 -22.86 -65.67
CA VAL A 697 5.32 -22.23 -64.35
C VAL A 697 6.33 -21.09 -64.42
N SER A 698 5.84 -19.86 -64.34
CA SER A 698 6.65 -18.66 -64.60
C SER A 698 6.69 -17.78 -63.36
N PRO A 699 7.89 -17.34 -62.92
CA PRO A 699 8.00 -16.41 -61.81
C PRO A 699 7.44 -15.03 -62.21
N ALA A 700 6.68 -14.40 -61.32
CA ALA A 700 6.28 -13.00 -61.47
C ALA A 700 7.35 -12.06 -60.93
N GLU A 701 7.29 -10.78 -61.32
CA GLU A 701 8.19 -9.74 -60.81
C GLU A 701 8.12 -9.62 -59.28
N GLU A 702 6.90 -9.73 -58.72
CA GLU A 702 6.69 -9.76 -57.27
C GLU A 702 6.75 -11.21 -56.74
N PRO A 703 7.67 -11.51 -55.80
CA PRO A 703 7.68 -12.77 -55.07
C PRO A 703 6.32 -13.11 -54.44
N GLY A 704 5.92 -14.37 -54.59
CA GLY A 704 4.67 -14.90 -54.04
C GLY A 704 3.44 -14.75 -54.91
N ARG A 705 3.56 -14.24 -56.15
CA ARG A 705 2.47 -14.07 -57.13
C ARG A 705 2.79 -14.66 -58.51
N ASP A 706 3.45 -15.81 -58.53
CA ASP A 706 3.86 -16.52 -59.74
C ASP A 706 2.68 -16.93 -60.63
N THR A 707 2.95 -17.38 -61.84
CA THR A 707 1.91 -17.80 -62.78
C THR A 707 2.03 -19.28 -63.12
N VAL A 708 0.91 -20.01 -63.04
CA VAL A 708 0.78 -21.38 -63.59
C VAL A 708 -0.03 -21.30 -64.87
N THR A 709 0.51 -21.85 -65.96
CA THR A 709 -0.15 -21.88 -67.27
C THR A 709 -0.59 -23.31 -67.58
N LEU A 710 -1.90 -23.51 -67.78
CA LEU A 710 -2.51 -24.81 -68.08
C LEU A 710 -3.01 -24.81 -69.53
N ARG A 711 -2.84 -25.92 -70.26
CA ARG A 711 -3.54 -26.11 -71.53
C ARG A 711 -4.96 -26.58 -71.26
N VAL A 712 -5.94 -25.87 -71.79
CA VAL A 712 -7.35 -26.23 -71.65
C VAL A 712 -7.69 -27.24 -72.75
N PRO A 713 -8.08 -28.48 -72.43
CA PRO A 713 -8.45 -29.47 -73.44
C PRO A 713 -9.74 -29.07 -74.16
N PRO A 714 -9.82 -29.22 -75.50
CA PRO A 714 -11.02 -28.88 -76.28
C PRO A 714 -12.29 -29.61 -75.82
N GLU A 715 -12.16 -30.83 -75.29
CA GLU A 715 -13.26 -31.64 -74.77
C GLU A 715 -13.95 -31.07 -73.51
N LEU A 716 -13.37 -30.03 -72.89
CA LEU A 716 -14.00 -29.31 -71.78
C LEU A 716 -14.93 -28.18 -72.23
N ALA A 717 -15.00 -27.88 -73.54
CA ALA A 717 -15.95 -26.92 -74.10
C ALA A 717 -17.40 -27.30 -73.74
N GLY A 718 -18.23 -26.30 -73.43
CA GLY A 718 -19.65 -26.49 -73.08
C GLY A 718 -19.93 -27.14 -71.73
N ARG A 719 -18.93 -27.38 -70.89
CA ARG A 719 -19.09 -28.03 -69.57
C ARG A 719 -19.52 -27.08 -68.45
N GLY A 720 -19.60 -25.78 -68.71
CA GLY A 720 -20.06 -24.77 -67.76
C GLY A 720 -18.98 -24.37 -66.76
N GLU A 721 -19.37 -24.16 -65.50
CA GLU A 721 -18.42 -23.87 -64.43
C GLU A 721 -17.64 -25.12 -64.01
N LEU A 722 -16.31 -24.99 -63.98
CA LEU A 722 -15.39 -26.07 -63.60
C LEU A 722 -14.41 -25.57 -62.54
N ASP A 723 -14.12 -26.43 -61.57
CA ASP A 723 -13.09 -26.20 -60.57
C ASP A 723 -11.70 -26.46 -61.17
N VAL A 724 -10.74 -25.60 -60.84
CA VAL A 724 -9.34 -25.73 -61.21
C VAL A 724 -8.54 -25.96 -59.95
N VAL A 725 -7.77 -27.05 -59.92
CA VAL A 725 -6.89 -27.42 -58.82
C VAL A 725 -5.51 -27.74 -59.36
N VAL A 726 -4.48 -27.25 -58.66
CA VAL A 726 -3.07 -27.51 -58.97
C VAL A 726 -2.44 -28.26 -57.81
N THR A 727 -1.65 -29.29 -58.10
CA THR A 727 -0.97 -30.12 -57.09
C THR A 727 0.53 -30.12 -57.36
N ALA A 728 1.32 -29.80 -56.34
CA ALA A 728 2.79 -29.89 -56.38
C ALA A 728 3.25 -30.84 -55.27
N GLY A 729 3.89 -31.96 -55.66
CA GLY A 729 4.16 -33.05 -54.74
C GLY A 729 2.87 -33.66 -54.17
N GLU A 730 2.77 -33.73 -52.85
CA GLU A 730 1.57 -34.23 -52.13
C GLU A 730 0.58 -33.12 -51.75
N LEU A 731 0.87 -31.86 -52.10
CA LEU A 731 0.11 -30.70 -51.64
C LEU A 731 -0.77 -30.16 -52.77
N MET A 732 -2.08 -30.09 -52.50
CA MET A 732 -3.07 -29.54 -53.42
C MET A 732 -3.35 -28.07 -53.10
N SER A 733 -3.61 -27.27 -54.12
CA SER A 733 -4.11 -25.91 -53.99
C SER A 733 -5.57 -25.91 -53.55
N ASN A 734 -6.10 -24.72 -53.23
CA ASN A 734 -7.53 -24.47 -53.31
C ASN A 734 -8.08 -24.74 -54.73
N ALA A 735 -9.38 -25.03 -54.78
CA ALA A 735 -10.15 -25.05 -56.01
C ALA A 735 -10.64 -23.63 -56.34
N VAL A 736 -10.40 -23.17 -57.56
CA VAL A 736 -10.94 -21.91 -58.08
C VAL A 736 -11.76 -22.17 -59.33
N LYS A 737 -12.79 -21.37 -59.57
CA LYS A 737 -13.72 -21.60 -60.68
C LYS A 737 -13.30 -20.89 -61.96
N ILE A 738 -13.49 -21.56 -63.08
CA ILE A 738 -13.54 -20.98 -64.43
C ILE A 738 -14.84 -21.38 -65.12
N HIS A 739 -15.21 -20.72 -66.22
CA HIS A 739 -16.40 -21.06 -66.99
C HIS A 739 -16.05 -21.27 -68.46
N LEU A 740 -16.29 -22.48 -68.97
CA LEU A 740 -16.07 -22.86 -70.37
C LEU A 740 -17.41 -23.15 -71.06
N ARG A 741 -17.65 -22.47 -72.19
CA ARG A 741 -18.90 -22.53 -72.96
C ARG A 741 -18.69 -23.09 -74.35
#